data_AF-A0A927K5B6-F1
#
_entry.id   AF-A0A927K5B6-F1
#
_cell.length_a   1.000
_cell.length_b   1.000
_cell.length_c   1.000
_cell.angle_alpha   90.00
_cell.angle_beta   90.00
_cell.angle_gamma   90.00
#
_symmetry.space_group_name_H-M   'P 1'
#
loop_
_entity.id
_entity.type
_entity.pdbx_description
1 polymer ?
#
loop_
_entity_poly.entity_id
_entity_poly.type
_entity_poly.pdbx_seq_one_letter_code
_entity_poly.pdbx_strand_id
1 'polypeptide(L)'
;MYPASGGGFLTTGGTMEPVGAWLTVAERIAASSDAGAPTGVALVPAVAGLGLTAGERTALDAEVRGRTDPAAVVIRDLVALAEPPTEIDLAVPPAWSDADLDRALDVARDLPRWVEGGDAVVAPPLVVDLEALPPDETGALVADLLRRIRAAGESGDEERAERACLAVESVLSATPPQRLPVADLLVTAAGLPAGGEDRAVLVRGLALTPTDRLVRGVAEVVGRGMAPTGVAALLTEVAESRRAQGGRGPHRWWHEDEAVGAAGPDDHPAAPAGPTGSAGPAVPDRPDDVVWRGPVEAGPPAPEPPGQPEPSEPREAPERTGDRSAYVRLDVDTGTARPDVVVLDQPFEVTLGLQPRRDPGLVATSALTLAAGERVELEVVLLFDPASIEVTGSPRAVVTVDDTTLYPSVTLTAVARYGEHLAPERRLGVQLLREGQVVAVGWRTVVAVEDTSRVAQAATPPTRQVQLLELDPLLGEAAPDLVLSVSRADSGAEAFVWTAYAADPAVHVPDLPSVTTLDGDVSGFALETRRSIQFSVDSAGDYLGLAGRALRIGRAVPRGVREAIRAVVEAPGRDRAPAVLLLTEELTVPWELAAFEPALTSAWGGSSPFLGAHAAVSRWPLTEHRPRPRPRSSVPVRTGAVLTADYTGVPGWGRLENAVTEAGEVAGLFDPVAATVEPEIWSVIDLFRGTPPGDVLHVALHGQFDAQGDQEGIVLLARGDGPTRARFLTPTELENGRLEHGPFVFLNACQVGSDERVLGDYGGFASTLLRIGATAVVAPLWNVRDDVAAGFARSFYAATLSAPEPVPLAEAVRALRATYTEDGVRRGDAGLHATLVAYQVFGHPRARLTRVDHDGA
;
A
#
# COMPACT_ATOMS: atom_id res chain seq x y z
N MET A 1 17.41 2.93 -61.14
CA MET A 1 18.87 3.10 -60.95
C MET A 1 19.06 3.43 -59.47
N TYR A 2 19.81 2.57 -58.77
CA TYR A 2 20.16 2.53 -57.33
C TYR A 2 20.52 3.89 -56.67
N PRO A 3 20.66 4.00 -55.31
CA PRO A 3 20.71 2.92 -54.32
C PRO A 3 19.98 3.11 -52.97
N ALA A 4 19.96 1.98 -52.25
CA ALA A 4 19.68 1.78 -50.84
C ALA A 4 20.88 2.12 -49.91
N SER A 5 20.64 1.94 -48.60
CA SER A 5 21.56 1.77 -47.45
C SER A 5 21.89 3.00 -46.60
N GLY A 6 21.68 2.85 -45.29
CA GLY A 6 22.05 3.81 -44.25
C GLY A 6 21.30 3.55 -42.94
N GLY A 7 21.58 2.41 -42.29
CA GLY A 7 21.13 2.14 -40.92
C GLY A 7 21.76 3.16 -39.96
N GLY A 8 20.92 3.89 -39.24
CA GLY A 8 21.31 4.80 -38.18
C GLY A 8 21.06 4.15 -36.83
N PHE A 9 22.15 3.81 -36.13
CA PHE A 9 22.14 3.50 -34.71
C PHE A 9 21.55 4.70 -33.95
N LEU A 10 20.49 4.46 -33.20
CA LEU A 10 20.04 5.38 -32.14
C LEU A 10 21.13 5.41 -31.06
N THR A 11 21.86 6.51 -31.01
CA THR A 11 22.72 6.83 -29.87
C THR A 11 21.85 7.08 -28.65
N THR A 12 21.97 6.20 -27.66
CA THR A 12 21.31 6.23 -26.37
C THR A 12 21.70 7.48 -25.57
N GLY A 13 20.72 8.33 -25.26
CA GLY A 13 20.78 9.20 -24.09
C GLY A 13 20.55 8.32 -22.86
N GLY A 14 21.47 8.38 -21.90
CA GLY A 14 21.52 7.45 -20.76
C GLY A 14 20.27 7.50 -19.88
N THR A 15 19.40 6.53 -20.07
CA THR A 15 18.48 6.04 -19.05
C THR A 15 19.33 5.34 -17.98
N MET A 16 19.35 5.84 -16.75
CA MET A 16 19.96 5.08 -15.64
C MET A 16 19.20 3.76 -15.49
N GLU A 17 19.91 2.64 -15.47
CA GLU A 17 19.32 1.32 -15.21
C GLU A 17 18.77 1.26 -13.77
N PRO A 18 17.62 0.60 -13.54
CA PRO A 18 17.02 0.50 -12.23
C PRO A 18 17.80 -0.44 -11.30
N VAL A 19 18.46 0.12 -10.27
CA VAL A 19 19.28 -0.63 -9.30
C VAL A 19 18.53 -1.04 -8.02
N GLY A 20 17.20 -0.89 -7.98
CA GLY A 20 16.40 -1.07 -6.76
C GLY A 20 16.55 -2.45 -6.11
N ALA A 21 16.61 -3.52 -6.92
CA ALA A 21 16.82 -4.88 -6.41
C ALA A 21 18.15 -5.03 -5.61
N TRP A 22 19.21 -4.37 -6.09
CA TRP A 22 20.53 -4.37 -5.46
C TRP A 22 20.54 -3.59 -4.14
N LEU A 23 19.78 -2.49 -4.07
CA LEU A 23 19.62 -1.74 -2.82
C LEU A 23 18.87 -2.58 -1.78
N THR A 24 17.75 -3.19 -2.17
CA THR A 24 16.98 -4.04 -1.26
C THR A 24 17.78 -5.22 -0.75
N VAL A 25 18.52 -5.95 -1.60
CA VAL A 25 19.35 -7.08 -1.13
C VAL A 25 20.44 -6.62 -0.18
N ALA A 26 21.07 -5.47 -0.42
CA ALA A 26 22.11 -4.93 0.44
C ALA A 26 21.56 -4.55 1.83
N GLU A 27 20.37 -3.96 1.90
CA GLU A 27 19.68 -3.67 3.16
C GLU A 27 19.36 -4.95 3.95
N ARG A 28 18.92 -6.01 3.27
CA ARG A 28 18.62 -7.30 3.91
C ARG A 28 19.88 -7.98 4.42
N ILE A 29 20.98 -7.96 3.66
CA ILE A 29 22.29 -8.47 4.09
C ILE A 29 22.78 -7.70 5.33
N ALA A 30 22.70 -6.37 5.28
CA ALA A 30 23.09 -5.50 6.38
C ALA A 30 22.27 -5.79 7.65
N ALA A 31 20.94 -5.93 7.52
CA ALA A 31 20.06 -6.24 8.64
C ALA A 31 20.30 -7.64 9.24
N SER A 32 20.70 -8.61 8.42
CA SER A 32 21.02 -9.98 8.88
C SER A 32 22.36 -10.09 9.64
N SER A 33 23.17 -9.03 9.64
CA SER A 33 24.53 -9.02 10.20
C SER A 33 24.60 -8.50 11.66
N ASP A 34 23.48 -8.06 12.24
CA ASP A 34 23.44 -7.52 13.61
C ASP A 34 23.34 -8.64 14.68
N ALA A 35 24.51 -9.19 15.03
CA ALA A 35 24.89 -9.71 16.35
C ALA A 35 26.27 -10.40 16.30
N GLY A 36 27.33 -9.69 15.92
CA GLY A 36 28.71 -10.16 16.08
C GLY A 36 29.10 -11.46 15.35
N ALA A 37 28.34 -11.89 14.33
CA ALA A 37 28.60 -13.09 13.55
C ALA A 37 29.14 -12.76 12.13
N PRO A 38 29.99 -13.62 11.53
CA PRO A 38 30.60 -13.42 10.21
C PRO A 38 29.63 -13.67 9.04
N THR A 39 28.35 -13.33 9.17
CA THR A 39 27.27 -13.67 8.22
C THR A 39 27.32 -12.85 6.93
N GLY A 40 27.65 -11.56 6.98
CA GLY A 40 27.80 -10.71 5.79
C GLY A 40 28.98 -11.09 4.88
N VAL A 41 30.00 -11.77 5.42
CA VAL A 41 31.25 -12.08 4.68
C VAL A 41 31.04 -13.10 3.56
N ALA A 42 30.09 -14.03 3.71
CA ALA A 42 29.87 -15.09 2.72
C ALA A 42 28.87 -14.66 1.62
N LEU A 43 27.84 -13.88 1.97
CA LEU A 43 26.77 -13.56 1.03
C LEU A 43 27.17 -12.48 0.03
N VAL A 44 27.98 -11.50 0.45
CA VAL A 44 28.39 -10.38 -0.42
C VAL A 44 29.19 -10.86 -1.64
N PRO A 45 30.25 -11.70 -1.50
CA PRO A 45 30.94 -12.24 -2.67
C PRO A 45 30.04 -13.12 -3.56
N ALA A 46 29.12 -13.87 -2.96
CA ALA A 46 28.22 -14.76 -3.71
C ALA A 46 27.19 -13.98 -4.55
N VAL A 47 26.61 -12.92 -3.99
CA VAL A 47 25.70 -12.00 -4.69
C VAL A 47 26.47 -11.20 -5.76
N ALA A 48 27.68 -10.73 -5.45
CA ALA A 48 28.56 -10.09 -6.44
C ALA A 48 28.90 -11.01 -7.62
N GLY A 49 28.98 -12.32 -7.38
CA GLY A 49 29.22 -13.35 -8.40
C GLY A 49 28.11 -13.48 -9.44
N LEU A 50 26.91 -12.93 -9.20
CA LEU A 50 25.84 -12.84 -10.21
C LEU A 50 26.13 -11.78 -11.29
N GLY A 51 27.00 -10.82 -10.96
CA GLY A 51 27.53 -9.78 -11.84
C GLY A 51 26.72 -8.48 -11.88
N LEU A 52 27.39 -7.39 -12.24
CA LEU A 52 26.83 -6.03 -12.36
C LEU A 52 27.19 -5.39 -13.71
N THR A 53 26.21 -4.83 -14.41
CA THR A 53 26.45 -4.06 -15.64
C THR A 53 27.28 -2.80 -15.35
N ALA A 54 27.81 -2.16 -16.39
CA ALA A 54 28.49 -0.86 -16.24
C ALA A 54 27.53 0.26 -15.79
N GLY A 55 26.26 0.18 -16.21
CA GLY A 55 25.20 1.11 -15.82
C GLY A 55 24.86 0.98 -14.34
N GLU A 56 24.57 -0.25 -13.89
CA GLU A 56 24.27 -0.56 -12.50
C GLU A 56 25.39 -0.16 -11.55
N ARG A 57 26.67 -0.42 -11.89
CA ARG A 57 27.81 0.04 -11.08
C ARG A 57 27.82 1.55 -10.90
N THR A 58 27.62 2.28 -11.99
CA THR A 58 27.65 3.75 -11.97
C THR A 58 26.50 4.30 -11.12
N ALA A 59 25.30 3.71 -11.25
CA ALA A 59 24.13 4.08 -10.47
C ALA A 59 24.29 3.75 -8.97
N LEU A 60 24.79 2.55 -8.64
CA LEU A 60 25.07 2.15 -7.26
C LEU A 60 26.15 3.02 -6.60
N ASP A 61 27.24 3.34 -7.31
CA ASP A 61 28.28 4.24 -6.81
C ASP A 61 27.77 5.67 -6.57
N ALA A 62 26.82 6.14 -7.37
CA ALA A 62 26.17 7.41 -7.16
C ALA A 62 25.26 7.37 -5.91
N GLU A 63 24.49 6.30 -5.76
CA GLU A 63 23.53 6.11 -4.67
C GLU A 63 24.20 6.06 -3.28
N VAL A 64 25.38 5.45 -3.18
CA VAL A 64 26.09 5.31 -1.89
C VAL A 64 27.11 6.41 -1.61
N ARG A 65 27.22 7.41 -2.48
CA ARG A 65 28.20 8.48 -2.34
C ARG A 65 27.92 9.30 -1.08
N GLY A 66 28.86 9.26 -0.14
CA GLY A 66 28.76 9.99 1.14
C GLY A 66 27.93 9.27 2.21
N ARG A 67 27.36 8.10 1.92
CA ARG A 67 26.66 7.26 2.90
C ARG A 67 27.64 6.39 3.67
N THR A 68 27.41 6.25 4.98
CA THR A 68 28.22 5.42 5.89
C THR A 68 27.42 4.33 6.60
N ASP A 69 26.16 4.14 6.23
CA ASP A 69 25.32 3.10 6.80
C ASP A 69 25.79 1.69 6.35
N PRO A 70 25.44 0.61 7.11
CA PRO A 70 25.88 -0.74 6.78
C PRO A 70 25.47 -1.24 5.38
N ALA A 71 24.31 -0.81 4.85
CA ALA A 71 23.91 -1.20 3.50
C ALA A 71 24.79 -0.51 2.44
N ALA A 72 25.16 0.76 2.66
CA ALA A 72 26.14 1.45 1.82
C ALA A 72 27.55 0.83 1.87
N VAL A 73 27.92 0.13 2.95
CA VAL A 73 29.16 -0.68 2.99
C VAL A 73 28.99 -1.92 2.10
N VAL A 74 27.89 -2.67 2.26
CA VAL A 74 27.59 -3.84 1.43
C VAL A 74 27.58 -3.51 -0.05
N ILE A 75 26.95 -2.41 -0.47
CA ILE A 75 26.91 -2.00 -1.88
C ILE A 75 28.32 -1.68 -2.40
N ARG A 76 29.16 -0.98 -1.62
CA ARG A 76 30.54 -0.71 -2.02
C ARG A 76 31.33 -2.00 -2.23
N ASP A 77 31.15 -2.98 -1.34
CA ASP A 77 31.78 -4.28 -1.48
C ASP A 77 31.24 -5.06 -2.69
N LEU A 78 29.92 -5.00 -2.96
CA LEU A 78 29.31 -5.59 -4.17
C LEU A 78 29.89 -4.98 -5.44
N VAL A 79 29.94 -3.64 -5.53
CA VAL A 79 30.49 -2.93 -6.70
C VAL A 79 31.97 -3.26 -6.91
N ALA A 80 32.74 -3.36 -5.81
CA ALA A 80 34.16 -3.70 -5.86
C ALA A 80 34.43 -5.15 -6.28
N LEU A 81 33.56 -6.09 -5.90
CA LEU A 81 33.74 -7.53 -6.14
C LEU A 81 33.08 -8.04 -7.42
N ALA A 82 32.02 -7.39 -7.92
CA ALA A 82 31.23 -7.92 -9.00
C ALA A 82 31.99 -7.98 -10.32
N GLU A 83 31.83 -9.06 -11.07
CA GLU A 83 32.26 -9.18 -12.47
C GLU A 83 31.15 -8.68 -13.43
N PRO A 84 31.41 -8.45 -14.73
CA PRO A 84 30.33 -8.24 -15.69
C PRO A 84 29.34 -9.41 -15.65
N PRO A 85 28.03 -9.17 -15.78
CA PRO A 85 27.04 -10.24 -15.68
C PRO A 85 27.20 -11.18 -16.86
N THR A 86 27.07 -12.47 -16.59
CA THR A 86 26.85 -13.47 -17.64
C THR A 86 25.35 -13.57 -17.86
N GLU A 87 24.81 -12.70 -18.71
CA GLU A 87 23.40 -12.81 -19.08
C GLU A 87 23.19 -13.94 -20.08
N ILE A 88 22.05 -14.61 -19.93
CA ILE A 88 21.58 -15.64 -20.85
C ILE A 88 20.50 -14.98 -21.68
N ASP A 89 20.78 -14.78 -22.98
CA ASP A 89 19.78 -14.29 -23.92
C ASP A 89 18.62 -15.28 -23.94
N LEU A 90 17.38 -14.80 -23.81
CA LEU A 90 16.19 -15.64 -23.85
C LEU A 90 15.47 -15.40 -25.18
N ALA A 91 15.08 -16.48 -25.86
CA ALA A 91 14.29 -16.37 -27.08
C ALA A 91 12.85 -15.91 -26.76
N VAL A 92 12.18 -15.30 -27.72
CA VAL A 92 10.75 -14.91 -27.62
C VAL A 92 9.84 -16.10 -27.92
N PRO A 93 8.95 -16.52 -26.99
CA PRO A 93 8.09 -17.69 -27.16
C PRO A 93 6.95 -17.44 -28.16
N PRO A 94 6.34 -18.51 -28.71
CA PRO A 94 5.08 -18.41 -29.44
C PRO A 94 3.92 -18.08 -28.51
N ALA A 95 2.79 -17.65 -29.08
CA ALA A 95 1.55 -17.51 -28.33
C ALA A 95 0.87 -18.88 -28.18
N TRP A 96 0.55 -19.27 -26.94
CA TRP A 96 -0.14 -20.51 -26.62
C TRP A 96 -1.67 -20.36 -26.75
N SER A 97 -2.35 -21.40 -27.23
CA SER A 97 -3.82 -21.45 -27.24
C SER A 97 -4.37 -21.97 -25.91
N ASP A 98 -5.65 -21.73 -25.63
CA ASP A 98 -6.32 -22.30 -24.45
C ASP A 98 -6.26 -23.84 -24.43
N ALA A 99 -6.22 -24.49 -25.60
CA ALA A 99 -6.08 -25.94 -25.71
C ALA A 99 -4.66 -26.43 -25.33
N ASP A 100 -3.63 -25.62 -25.54
CA ASP A 100 -2.27 -25.92 -25.12
C ASP A 100 -2.14 -25.78 -23.60
N LEU A 101 -2.78 -24.74 -23.03
CA LEU A 101 -2.86 -24.52 -21.60
C LEU A 101 -3.62 -25.66 -20.88
N ASP A 102 -4.80 -26.03 -21.37
CA ASP A 102 -5.58 -27.15 -20.80
C ASP A 102 -4.77 -28.45 -20.79
N ARG A 103 -4.04 -28.72 -21.89
CA ARG A 103 -3.16 -29.88 -21.99
C ARG A 103 -2.01 -29.82 -20.98
N ALA A 104 -1.38 -28.67 -20.82
CA ALA A 104 -0.31 -28.47 -19.85
C ALA A 104 -0.79 -28.68 -18.41
N LEU A 105 -1.99 -28.19 -18.07
CA LEU A 105 -2.61 -28.39 -16.76
C LEU A 105 -3.01 -29.86 -16.51
N ASP A 106 -3.51 -30.56 -17.53
CA ASP A 106 -3.79 -31.99 -17.44
C ASP A 106 -2.53 -32.79 -17.15
N VAL A 107 -1.47 -32.52 -17.91
CA VAL A 107 -0.16 -33.13 -17.73
C VAL A 107 0.42 -32.84 -16.34
N ALA A 108 0.37 -31.58 -15.89
CA ALA A 108 0.82 -31.17 -14.56
C ALA A 108 0.09 -31.92 -13.44
N ARG A 109 -1.21 -32.23 -13.61
CA ARG A 109 -2.00 -33.01 -12.64
C ARG A 109 -1.66 -34.50 -12.63
N ASP A 110 -1.25 -35.06 -13.75
CA ASP A 110 -0.93 -36.49 -13.86
C ASP A 110 0.52 -36.81 -13.48
N LEU A 111 1.43 -35.84 -13.60
CA LEU A 111 2.86 -36.02 -13.28
C LEU A 111 3.11 -36.56 -11.86
N PRO A 112 2.46 -36.05 -10.79
CA PRO A 112 2.64 -36.60 -9.45
C PRO A 112 2.10 -38.03 -9.31
N ARG A 113 1.07 -38.42 -10.06
CA ARG A 113 0.53 -39.80 -10.04
C ARG A 113 1.49 -40.77 -10.70
N TRP A 114 2.12 -40.34 -11.79
CA TRP A 114 3.14 -41.13 -12.48
C TRP A 114 4.34 -41.41 -11.57
N VAL A 115 4.81 -40.42 -10.81
CA VAL A 115 5.90 -40.59 -9.83
C VAL A 115 5.57 -41.73 -8.84
N GLU A 116 4.34 -41.79 -8.35
CA GLU A 116 3.88 -42.81 -7.39
C GLU A 116 3.64 -44.19 -8.00
N GLY A 117 3.13 -44.26 -9.24
CA GLY A 117 2.56 -45.49 -9.80
C GLY A 117 3.37 -46.16 -10.92
N GLY A 118 4.27 -45.44 -11.59
CA GLY A 118 5.10 -45.98 -12.69
C GLY A 118 4.33 -46.47 -13.91
N ASP A 119 3.07 -46.05 -14.11
CA ASP A 119 2.18 -46.60 -15.13
C ASP A 119 2.62 -46.22 -16.56
N ALA A 120 2.77 -47.22 -17.45
CA ALA A 120 3.40 -47.08 -18.78
C ALA A 120 2.57 -46.31 -19.83
N VAL A 121 1.33 -45.92 -19.51
CA VAL A 121 0.47 -45.10 -20.39
C VAL A 121 0.88 -43.61 -20.33
N VAL A 122 1.60 -43.22 -19.27
CA VAL A 122 2.13 -41.87 -19.04
C VAL A 122 3.65 -41.97 -19.01
N ALA A 123 4.30 -42.24 -20.15
CA ALA A 123 5.71 -41.86 -20.26
C ALA A 123 5.81 -40.35 -19.97
N PRO A 124 6.91 -39.83 -19.36
CA PRO A 124 7.01 -38.41 -19.07
C PRO A 124 6.65 -37.66 -20.35
N PRO A 125 5.63 -36.78 -20.32
CA PRO A 125 5.29 -36.00 -21.48
C PRO A 125 6.57 -35.35 -21.96
N LEU A 126 6.84 -35.46 -23.26
CA LEU A 126 7.90 -34.69 -23.87
C LEU A 126 7.71 -33.25 -23.38
N VAL A 127 8.79 -32.62 -22.91
CA VAL A 127 8.86 -31.23 -22.40
C VAL A 127 7.86 -30.29 -23.11
N VAL A 128 7.67 -30.51 -24.41
CA VAL A 128 6.58 -30.02 -25.29
C VAL A 128 5.22 -29.77 -24.63
N ASP A 129 4.63 -30.73 -23.92
CA ASP A 129 3.26 -30.57 -23.42
C ASP A 129 3.16 -29.70 -22.15
N LEU A 130 4.30 -29.32 -21.54
CA LEU A 130 4.36 -28.44 -20.37
C LEU A 130 4.68 -26.97 -20.72
N GLU A 131 4.95 -26.66 -22.00
CA GLU A 131 5.47 -25.35 -22.43
C GLU A 131 4.49 -24.18 -22.20
N ALA A 132 3.20 -24.49 -22.10
CA ALA A 132 2.12 -23.54 -21.81
C ALA A 132 1.73 -23.48 -20.32
N LEU A 133 2.43 -24.19 -19.42
CA LEU A 133 2.09 -24.23 -18.00
C LEU A 133 2.29 -22.84 -17.34
N PRO A 134 1.30 -22.32 -16.59
CA PRO A 134 1.45 -21.05 -15.87
C PRO A 134 2.53 -21.13 -14.78
N PRO A 135 3.24 -20.03 -14.48
CA PRO A 135 4.37 -20.09 -13.57
C PRO A 135 3.99 -20.35 -12.09
N ASP A 136 2.81 -19.91 -11.64
CA ASP A 136 2.29 -20.23 -10.30
C ASP A 136 2.06 -21.76 -10.16
N GLU A 137 1.53 -22.38 -11.22
CA GLU A 137 1.31 -23.84 -11.29
C GLU A 137 2.63 -24.61 -11.39
N THR A 138 3.63 -24.07 -12.11
CA THR A 138 5.00 -24.61 -12.10
C THR A 138 5.56 -24.65 -10.68
N GLY A 139 5.46 -23.54 -9.93
CA GLY A 139 5.98 -23.46 -8.56
C GLY A 139 5.39 -24.49 -7.63
N ALA A 140 4.05 -24.56 -7.60
CA ALA A 140 3.31 -25.52 -6.80
C ALA A 140 3.67 -26.98 -7.16
N LEU A 141 3.78 -27.27 -8.46
CA LEU A 141 4.14 -28.60 -8.95
C LEU A 141 5.57 -29.00 -8.56
N VAL A 142 6.55 -28.11 -8.76
CA VAL A 142 7.95 -28.36 -8.39
C VAL A 142 8.07 -28.61 -6.88
N ALA A 143 7.38 -27.83 -6.05
CA ALA A 143 7.35 -28.02 -4.60
C ALA A 143 6.73 -29.36 -4.18
N ASP A 144 5.65 -29.81 -4.85
CA ASP A 144 5.06 -31.13 -4.62
C ASP A 144 6.02 -32.27 -5.00
N LEU A 145 6.64 -32.20 -6.16
CA LEU A 145 7.59 -33.20 -6.64
C LEU A 145 8.83 -33.30 -5.74
N LEU A 146 9.36 -32.17 -5.25
CA LEU A 146 10.49 -32.16 -4.31
C LEU A 146 10.13 -32.76 -2.94
N ARG A 147 8.87 -32.63 -2.48
CA ARG A 147 8.40 -33.35 -1.29
C ARG A 147 8.37 -34.86 -1.52
N ARG A 148 8.00 -35.31 -2.73
CA ARG A 148 7.98 -36.73 -3.10
C ARG A 148 9.38 -37.34 -3.20
N ILE A 149 10.36 -36.59 -3.72
CA ILE A 149 11.78 -36.99 -3.72
C ILE A 149 12.23 -37.33 -2.29
N ARG A 150 11.96 -36.44 -1.33
CA ARG A 150 12.33 -36.67 0.08
C ARG A 150 11.63 -37.87 0.68
N ALA A 151 10.31 -37.99 0.48
CA ALA A 151 9.54 -39.12 0.97
C ALA A 151 10.04 -40.46 0.41
N ALA A 152 10.42 -40.50 -0.87
CA ALA A 152 10.99 -41.67 -1.52
C ALA A 152 12.36 -42.05 -0.91
N GLY A 153 13.22 -41.04 -0.67
CA GLY A 153 14.51 -41.22 0.00
C GLY A 153 14.38 -41.76 1.42
N GLU A 154 13.40 -41.30 2.20
CA GLU A 154 13.12 -41.82 3.55
C GLU A 154 12.63 -43.27 3.54
N SER A 155 11.90 -43.68 2.50
CA SER A 155 11.43 -45.05 2.32
C SER A 155 12.44 -46.00 1.66
N GLY A 156 13.56 -45.47 1.15
CA GLY A 156 14.54 -46.25 0.37
C GLY A 156 14.07 -46.68 -1.02
N ASP A 157 13.11 -45.95 -1.60
CA ASP A 157 12.53 -46.23 -2.93
C ASP A 157 13.27 -45.42 -4.00
N GLU A 158 14.41 -45.94 -4.45
CA GLU A 158 15.30 -45.28 -5.41
C GLU A 158 14.62 -45.00 -6.75
N GLU A 159 13.74 -45.91 -7.21
CA GLU A 159 13.05 -45.79 -8.49
C GLU A 159 12.02 -44.65 -8.49
N ARG A 160 11.31 -44.48 -7.38
CA ARG A 160 10.38 -43.36 -7.17
C ARG A 160 11.12 -42.02 -7.06
N ALA A 161 12.28 -42.01 -6.41
CA ALA A 161 13.11 -40.82 -6.32
C ALA A 161 13.60 -40.38 -7.71
N GLU A 162 14.11 -41.31 -8.52
CA GLU A 162 14.58 -41.05 -9.89
C GLU A 162 13.46 -40.47 -10.78
N ARG A 163 12.26 -41.07 -10.74
CA ARG A 163 11.09 -40.53 -11.46
C ARG A 163 10.75 -39.10 -11.04
N ALA A 164 10.76 -38.82 -9.74
CA ALA A 164 10.44 -37.50 -9.23
C ALA A 164 11.47 -36.45 -9.66
N CYS A 165 12.77 -36.81 -9.71
CA CYS A 165 13.82 -35.93 -10.22
C CYS A 165 13.65 -35.63 -11.71
N LEU A 166 13.31 -36.65 -12.52
CA LEU A 166 13.03 -36.47 -13.95
C LEU A 166 11.83 -35.53 -14.19
N ALA A 167 10.80 -35.65 -13.35
CA ALA A 167 9.62 -34.78 -13.41
C ALA A 167 9.98 -33.32 -13.10
N VAL A 168 10.78 -33.06 -12.06
CA VAL A 168 11.27 -31.70 -11.73
C VAL A 168 12.08 -31.11 -12.88
N GLU A 169 12.99 -31.88 -13.47
CA GLU A 169 13.80 -31.42 -14.59
C GLU A 169 12.95 -31.09 -15.83
N SER A 170 11.93 -31.89 -16.12
CA SER A 170 11.02 -31.68 -17.24
C SER A 170 10.21 -30.40 -17.08
N VAL A 171 9.65 -30.16 -15.88
CA VAL A 171 8.87 -28.96 -15.58
C VAL A 171 9.74 -27.70 -15.67
N LEU A 172 10.95 -27.73 -15.10
CA LEU A 172 11.86 -26.58 -15.18
C LEU A 172 12.38 -26.30 -16.59
N SER A 173 12.54 -27.35 -17.42
CA SER A 173 12.99 -27.20 -18.81
C SER A 173 11.91 -26.68 -19.74
N ALA A 174 10.64 -26.85 -19.40
CA ALA A 174 9.47 -26.40 -20.17
C ALA A 174 8.92 -25.03 -19.71
N THR A 175 9.43 -24.46 -18.61
CA THR A 175 8.85 -23.25 -18.01
C THR A 175 9.60 -21.99 -18.46
N PRO A 176 8.89 -20.86 -18.72
CA PRO A 176 9.52 -19.58 -19.00
C PRO A 176 10.50 -19.16 -17.88
N PRO A 177 11.82 -19.10 -18.14
CA PRO A 177 12.80 -18.78 -17.10
C PRO A 177 12.61 -17.39 -16.48
N GLN A 178 11.93 -16.48 -17.20
CA GLN A 178 11.62 -15.13 -16.71
C GLN A 178 10.54 -15.10 -15.62
N ARG A 179 9.81 -16.21 -15.42
CA ARG A 179 8.64 -16.27 -14.53
C ARG A 179 8.76 -17.34 -13.45
N LEU A 180 9.91 -18.00 -13.34
CA LEU A 180 10.15 -19.00 -12.29
C LEU A 180 9.97 -18.40 -10.88
N PRO A 181 9.42 -19.16 -9.91
CA PRO A 181 9.26 -18.72 -8.52
C PRO A 181 10.60 -18.80 -7.78
N VAL A 182 11.47 -17.82 -8.06
CA VAL A 182 12.87 -17.81 -7.66
C VAL A 182 13.06 -18.02 -6.16
N ALA A 183 12.29 -17.32 -5.32
CA ALA A 183 12.44 -17.39 -3.87
C ALA A 183 12.21 -18.82 -3.36
N ASP A 184 11.13 -19.47 -3.77
CA ASP A 184 10.80 -20.82 -3.31
C ASP A 184 11.76 -21.87 -3.88
N LEU A 185 12.25 -21.69 -5.11
CA LEU A 185 13.33 -22.51 -5.66
C LEU A 185 14.64 -22.35 -4.87
N LEU A 186 14.99 -21.12 -4.47
CA LEU A 186 16.16 -20.85 -3.62
C LEU A 186 16.01 -21.48 -2.23
N VAL A 187 14.85 -21.32 -1.58
CA VAL A 187 14.54 -21.96 -0.29
C VAL A 187 14.72 -23.47 -0.40
N THR A 188 14.15 -24.05 -1.46
CA THR A 188 14.16 -25.50 -1.62
C THR A 188 15.56 -26.03 -1.93
N ALA A 189 16.29 -25.39 -2.84
CA ALA A 189 17.65 -25.78 -3.21
C ALA A 189 18.64 -25.63 -2.05
N ALA A 190 18.48 -24.59 -1.21
CA ALA A 190 19.31 -24.40 -0.02
C ALA A 190 19.12 -25.49 1.03
N GLY A 191 17.97 -26.18 1.03
CA GLY A 191 17.68 -27.33 1.89
C GLY A 191 18.28 -28.66 1.40
N LEU A 192 18.85 -28.70 0.19
CA LEU A 192 19.44 -29.90 -0.41
C LEU A 192 20.96 -29.96 -0.21
N PRO A 193 21.56 -31.16 -0.10
CA PRO A 193 23.00 -31.33 0.07
C PRO A 193 23.79 -30.75 -1.12
N ALA A 194 24.86 -30.01 -0.81
CA ALA A 194 25.75 -29.43 -1.81
C ALA A 194 26.37 -30.51 -2.71
N GLY A 195 26.36 -30.28 -4.02
CA GLY A 195 26.87 -31.25 -5.01
C GLY A 195 25.98 -32.45 -5.28
N GLY A 196 24.78 -32.54 -4.68
CA GLY A 196 23.78 -33.56 -5.02
C GLY A 196 23.12 -33.31 -6.38
N GLU A 197 22.72 -34.37 -7.08
CA GLU A 197 22.09 -34.29 -8.40
C GLU A 197 20.77 -33.48 -8.35
N ASP A 198 19.96 -33.66 -7.31
CA ASP A 198 18.69 -32.94 -7.10
C ASP A 198 18.91 -31.42 -7.00
N ARG A 199 19.97 -31.02 -6.29
CA ARG A 199 20.35 -29.61 -6.16
C ARG A 199 20.87 -29.05 -7.49
N ALA A 200 21.62 -29.86 -8.24
CA ALA A 200 22.16 -29.47 -9.54
C ALA A 200 21.06 -29.18 -10.57
N VAL A 201 19.91 -29.88 -10.51
CA VAL A 201 18.73 -29.59 -11.35
C VAL A 201 18.18 -28.19 -11.05
N LEU A 202 17.97 -27.86 -9.77
CA LEU A 202 17.48 -26.54 -9.36
C LEU A 202 18.46 -25.42 -9.69
N VAL A 203 19.77 -25.66 -9.51
CA VAL A 203 20.84 -24.74 -9.89
C VAL A 203 20.79 -24.41 -11.39
N ARG A 204 20.52 -25.40 -12.26
CA ARG A 204 20.39 -25.17 -13.71
C ARG A 204 19.18 -24.28 -14.03
N GLY A 205 18.04 -24.50 -13.40
CA GLY A 205 16.84 -23.65 -13.59
C GLY A 205 17.06 -22.22 -13.11
N LEU A 206 17.64 -22.06 -11.92
CA LEU A 206 18.00 -20.74 -11.36
C LEU A 206 19.04 -20.01 -12.22
N ALA A 207 19.99 -20.72 -12.83
CA ALA A 207 20.99 -20.11 -13.71
C ALA A 207 20.36 -19.41 -14.92
N LEU A 208 19.26 -19.95 -15.46
CA LEU A 208 18.51 -19.41 -16.61
C LEU A 208 17.63 -18.20 -16.28
N THR A 209 17.40 -17.95 -14.99
CA THR A 209 16.59 -16.81 -14.53
C THR A 209 17.35 -15.49 -14.76
N PRO A 210 16.70 -14.38 -15.14
CA PRO A 210 17.34 -13.05 -15.21
C PRO A 210 17.99 -12.60 -13.88
N THR A 211 19.09 -11.83 -13.96
CA THR A 211 19.89 -11.45 -12.79
C THR A 211 19.10 -10.61 -11.79
N ASP A 212 18.31 -9.66 -12.27
CA ASP A 212 17.47 -8.81 -11.43
C ASP A 212 16.47 -9.63 -10.59
N ARG A 213 15.85 -10.66 -11.19
CA ARG A 213 14.92 -11.56 -10.48
C ARG A 213 15.64 -12.45 -9.48
N LEU A 214 16.82 -12.96 -9.81
CA LEU A 214 17.65 -13.69 -8.85
C LEU A 214 17.98 -12.83 -7.63
N VAL A 215 18.42 -11.59 -7.85
CA VAL A 215 18.77 -10.67 -6.77
C VAL A 215 17.55 -10.36 -5.88
N ARG A 216 16.35 -10.17 -6.47
CA ARG A 216 15.10 -9.99 -5.71
C ARG A 216 14.73 -11.23 -4.89
N GLY A 217 14.80 -12.41 -5.50
CA GLY A 217 14.54 -13.67 -4.79
C GLY A 217 15.51 -13.89 -3.63
N VAL A 218 16.79 -13.51 -3.78
CA VAL A 218 17.76 -13.54 -2.68
C VAL A 218 17.37 -12.56 -1.57
N ALA A 219 16.99 -11.33 -1.91
CA ALA A 219 16.56 -10.34 -0.92
C ALA A 219 15.36 -10.84 -0.10
N GLU A 220 14.40 -11.48 -0.76
CA GLU A 220 13.24 -12.08 -0.12
C GLU A 220 13.63 -13.23 0.82
N VAL A 221 14.44 -14.18 0.34
CA VAL A 221 14.87 -15.35 1.13
C VAL A 221 15.71 -14.96 2.35
N VAL A 222 16.59 -13.96 2.22
CA VAL A 222 17.33 -13.38 3.35
C VAL A 222 16.37 -12.69 4.32
N GLY A 223 15.35 -11.99 3.81
CA GLY A 223 14.28 -11.39 4.61
C GLY A 223 13.46 -12.40 5.41
N ARG A 224 13.26 -13.62 4.88
CA ARG A 224 12.59 -14.75 5.56
C ARG A 224 13.46 -15.41 6.66
N GLY A 225 14.69 -14.93 6.89
CA GLY A 225 15.56 -15.40 7.97
C GLY A 225 16.35 -16.70 7.68
N MET A 226 16.53 -17.06 6.41
CA MET A 226 17.32 -18.24 6.06
C MET A 226 18.82 -18.08 6.36
N ALA A 227 19.50 -19.21 6.64
CA ALA A 227 20.92 -19.24 6.97
C ALA A 227 21.78 -18.71 5.79
N PRO A 228 22.52 -17.59 5.97
CA PRO A 228 23.27 -16.94 4.89
C PRO A 228 24.31 -17.84 4.21
N THR A 229 24.94 -18.75 4.95
CA THR A 229 25.96 -19.66 4.42
C THR A 229 25.42 -20.65 3.39
N GLY A 230 24.19 -21.15 3.58
CA GLY A 230 23.55 -22.07 2.64
C GLY A 230 23.17 -21.36 1.33
N VAL A 231 22.62 -20.15 1.45
CA VAL A 231 22.26 -19.31 0.30
C VAL A 231 23.51 -18.88 -0.48
N ALA A 232 24.59 -18.48 0.21
CA ALA A 232 25.85 -18.09 -0.43
C ALA A 232 26.48 -19.23 -1.24
N ALA A 233 26.50 -20.45 -0.69
CA ALA A 233 27.00 -21.62 -1.41
C ALA A 233 26.17 -21.92 -2.67
N LEU A 234 24.84 -21.84 -2.56
CA LEU A 234 23.93 -22.02 -3.69
C LEU A 234 24.14 -20.98 -4.79
N LEU A 235 24.26 -19.70 -4.42
CA LEU A 235 24.50 -18.62 -5.37
C LEU A 235 25.85 -18.76 -6.09
N THR A 236 26.85 -19.32 -5.42
CA THR A 236 28.13 -19.64 -6.04
C THR A 236 27.97 -20.71 -7.12
N GLU A 237 27.22 -21.79 -6.84
CA GLU A 237 26.89 -22.84 -7.82
C GLU A 237 26.07 -22.28 -9.00
N VAL A 238 25.11 -21.38 -8.74
CA VAL A 238 24.32 -20.71 -9.78
C VAL A 238 25.20 -19.83 -10.67
N ALA A 239 26.12 -19.06 -10.09
CA ALA A 239 27.05 -18.23 -10.84
C ALA A 239 28.00 -19.07 -11.71
N GLU A 240 28.49 -20.20 -11.20
CA GLU A 240 29.30 -21.16 -11.99
C GLU A 240 28.50 -21.78 -13.14
N SER A 241 27.25 -22.18 -12.88
CA SER A 241 26.36 -22.74 -13.90
C SER A 241 26.05 -21.71 -15.00
N ARG A 242 25.80 -20.45 -14.63
CA ARG A 242 25.65 -19.34 -15.58
C ARG A 242 26.86 -19.15 -16.47
N ARG A 243 28.07 -19.12 -15.90
CA ARG A 243 29.32 -19.00 -16.69
C ARG A 243 29.50 -20.18 -17.65
N ALA A 244 29.09 -21.39 -17.26
CA ALA A 244 29.14 -22.56 -18.13
C ALA A 244 28.12 -22.52 -19.28
N GLN A 245 27.01 -21.81 -19.09
CA GLN A 245 25.94 -21.63 -20.09
C GLN A 245 26.15 -20.39 -20.98
N GLY A 246 26.91 -19.40 -20.50
CA GLY A 246 27.22 -18.16 -21.21
C GLY A 246 27.92 -18.38 -22.56
N GLY A 247 27.60 -17.55 -23.55
CA GLY A 247 28.15 -17.63 -24.91
C GLY A 247 27.45 -18.65 -25.83
N ARG A 248 26.38 -19.30 -25.37
CA ARG A 248 25.43 -20.02 -26.22
C ARG A 248 24.43 -19.03 -26.84
N GLY A 249 23.84 -19.37 -27.98
CA GLY A 249 22.76 -18.57 -28.58
C GLY A 249 21.54 -18.46 -27.65
N PRO A 250 20.51 -17.66 -28.02
CA PRO A 250 19.37 -17.40 -27.15
C PRO A 250 18.73 -18.70 -26.68
N HIS A 251 18.65 -18.87 -25.37
CA HIS A 251 18.06 -20.01 -24.71
C HIS A 251 16.57 -20.07 -25.01
N ARG A 252 16.14 -21.24 -25.47
CA ARG A 252 14.78 -21.54 -25.88
C ARG A 252 14.30 -22.72 -25.03
N TRP A 253 13.20 -22.53 -24.32
CA TRP A 253 12.60 -23.53 -23.43
C TRP A 253 11.40 -24.27 -24.07
N TRP A 254 11.08 -23.95 -25.33
CA TRP A 254 10.02 -24.58 -26.11
C TRP A 254 10.54 -25.20 -27.41
N HIS A 255 9.80 -26.16 -27.94
CA HIS A 255 10.13 -26.88 -29.18
C HIS A 255 9.42 -26.26 -30.40
N GLU A 256 10.06 -26.34 -31.57
CA GLU A 256 9.40 -26.12 -32.86
C GLU A 256 8.92 -27.48 -33.38
N ASP A 257 7.70 -27.56 -33.91
CA ASP A 257 7.22 -28.73 -34.64
C ASP A 257 8.15 -29.02 -35.84
N GLU A 258 9.04 -30.01 -35.72
CA GLU A 258 9.65 -30.62 -36.89
C GLU A 258 8.59 -31.43 -37.62
N ALA A 259 8.10 -30.89 -38.74
CA ALA A 259 7.24 -31.62 -39.66
C ALA A 259 7.86 -32.98 -40.01
N VAL A 260 7.18 -34.05 -39.61
CA VAL A 260 7.49 -35.44 -39.95
C VAL A 260 7.68 -35.58 -41.47
N GLY A 261 8.91 -35.86 -41.90
CA GLY A 261 9.24 -35.99 -43.32
C GLY A 261 10.61 -36.60 -43.59
N ALA A 262 10.90 -37.78 -43.04
CA ALA A 262 12.06 -38.58 -43.43
C ALA A 262 11.65 -40.01 -43.84
N ALA A 263 11.66 -40.27 -45.15
CA ALA A 263 11.95 -41.58 -45.74
C ALA A 263 12.82 -41.33 -46.97
N GLY A 264 14.03 -41.92 -46.99
CA GLY A 264 14.98 -41.84 -48.11
C GLY A 264 14.66 -42.80 -49.26
N PRO A 265 15.68 -43.34 -49.95
CA PRO A 265 16.27 -42.86 -51.20
C PRO A 265 15.83 -43.67 -52.45
N ASP A 266 16.33 -43.26 -53.63
CA ASP A 266 16.27 -43.88 -54.96
C ASP A 266 14.99 -43.71 -55.81
N ASP A 267 15.05 -42.81 -56.80
CA ASP A 267 15.21 -43.16 -58.24
C ASP A 267 15.08 -41.90 -59.13
N HIS A 268 16.14 -41.58 -59.88
CA HIS A 268 16.11 -40.68 -61.05
C HIS A 268 15.37 -41.37 -62.24
N PRO A 269 15.04 -40.73 -63.39
CA PRO A 269 15.41 -39.40 -63.91
C PRO A 269 14.28 -38.61 -64.62
N ALA A 270 14.53 -37.32 -64.94
CA ALA A 270 14.30 -36.68 -66.27
C ALA A 270 14.10 -35.15 -66.16
N ALA A 271 15.07 -34.40 -66.69
CA ALA A 271 14.85 -33.04 -67.21
C ALA A 271 14.15 -33.11 -68.60
N PRO A 272 13.76 -32.02 -69.32
CA PRO A 272 14.04 -30.59 -69.11
C PRO A 272 12.90 -29.59 -69.53
N ALA A 273 13.23 -28.29 -69.46
CA ALA A 273 12.84 -27.20 -70.38
C ALA A 273 11.47 -26.48 -70.30
N GLY A 274 11.54 -25.14 -70.10
CA GLY A 274 10.97 -24.18 -71.06
C GLY A 274 9.67 -23.42 -70.70
N PRO A 275 9.33 -22.32 -71.44
CA PRO A 275 9.11 -20.99 -70.85
C PRO A 275 7.77 -20.28 -71.24
N THR A 276 7.59 -19.01 -70.80
CA THR A 276 6.62 -17.96 -71.28
C THR A 276 5.12 -18.21 -70.99
N GLY A 277 4.21 -17.24 -70.84
CA GLY A 277 4.17 -15.81 -71.15
C GLY A 277 2.87 -15.11 -70.66
N SER A 278 2.68 -13.88 -71.12
CA SER A 278 1.73 -12.81 -70.79
C SER A 278 0.25 -13.00 -71.22
N ALA A 279 -0.69 -12.23 -70.63
CA ALA A 279 -1.48 -11.13 -71.27
C ALA A 279 -2.78 -10.76 -70.49
N GLY A 280 -3.13 -9.46 -70.48
CA GLY A 280 -4.40 -8.88 -69.98
C GLY A 280 -5.60 -9.02 -70.95
N PRO A 281 -6.73 -8.31 -70.72
CA PRO A 281 -6.96 -7.05 -71.45
C PRO A 281 -7.83 -5.98 -70.73
N ALA A 282 -8.21 -4.94 -71.49
CA ALA A 282 -8.59 -3.57 -71.15
C ALA A 282 -10.10 -3.21 -71.02
N VAL A 283 -10.34 -1.93 -70.68
CA VAL A 283 -11.55 -1.10 -70.41
C VAL A 283 -12.50 -0.93 -71.63
N PRO A 284 -13.77 -0.47 -71.45
CA PRO A 284 -14.11 0.92 -71.86
C PRO A 284 -15.26 1.67 -71.11
N ASP A 285 -15.13 3.01 -71.11
CA ASP A 285 -16.06 4.15 -71.30
C ASP A 285 -17.36 4.49 -70.53
N ARG A 286 -17.53 5.82 -70.34
CA ARG A 286 -18.71 6.63 -69.93
C ARG A 286 -19.58 7.06 -71.13
N PRO A 287 -20.79 7.63 -70.91
CA PRO A 287 -20.99 9.08 -71.13
C PRO A 287 -22.08 9.82 -70.26
N ASP A 288 -21.88 11.15 -70.07
CA ASP A 288 -22.73 12.39 -70.11
C ASP A 288 -24.28 12.35 -69.79
N ASP A 289 -25.03 13.35 -69.25
CA ASP A 289 -24.97 14.83 -69.23
C ASP A 289 -26.05 15.49 -68.28
N VAL A 290 -25.74 16.68 -67.70
CA VAL A 290 -26.54 17.96 -67.55
C VAL A 290 -27.78 18.17 -66.60
N VAL A 291 -27.56 19.03 -65.56
CA VAL A 291 -28.25 20.28 -65.05
C VAL A 291 -29.63 20.32 -64.33
N TRP A 292 -29.67 20.93 -63.11
CA TRP A 292 -30.55 22.08 -62.72
C TRP A 292 -30.08 22.79 -61.41
N ARG A 293 -30.33 24.11 -61.26
CA ARG A 293 -29.87 25.04 -60.20
C ARG A 293 -31.02 25.61 -59.33
N GLY A 294 -30.69 25.99 -58.09
CA GLY A 294 -31.22 27.19 -57.38
C GLY A 294 -31.44 27.01 -55.86
N PRO A 295 -31.57 28.09 -55.03
CA PRO A 295 -31.04 29.46 -55.17
C PRO A 295 -30.15 29.90 -53.97
N VAL A 296 -29.57 31.10 -54.10
CA VAL A 296 -28.59 31.78 -53.23
C VAL A 296 -29.27 32.96 -52.51
N GLU A 297 -28.86 33.25 -51.27
CA GLU A 297 -29.05 34.58 -50.64
C GLU A 297 -27.70 35.23 -50.26
N ALA A 298 -27.73 36.56 -50.21
CA ALA A 298 -26.65 37.50 -50.48
C ALA A 298 -25.60 37.67 -49.37
N GLY A 299 -24.36 37.92 -49.78
CA GLY A 299 -23.27 38.38 -48.90
C GLY A 299 -23.13 39.91 -48.86
N PRO A 300 -22.44 40.46 -47.83
CA PRO A 300 -21.97 41.84 -47.83
C PRO A 300 -20.53 41.97 -48.39
N PRO A 301 -20.07 43.21 -48.69
CA PRO A 301 -19.04 43.47 -49.69
C PRO A 301 -17.59 43.41 -49.18
N ALA A 302 -16.67 43.33 -50.15
CA ALA A 302 -15.21 43.25 -50.01
C ALA A 302 -14.55 44.59 -49.58
N PRO A 303 -13.27 44.57 -49.14
CA PRO A 303 -12.71 45.47 -48.13
C PRO A 303 -12.07 46.76 -48.69
N GLU A 304 -11.98 47.78 -47.83
CA GLU A 304 -11.13 48.98 -48.02
C GLU A 304 -9.69 48.76 -47.51
N PRO A 305 -8.69 49.52 -48.02
CA PRO A 305 -7.27 49.35 -47.68
C PRO A 305 -6.92 49.87 -46.27
N PRO A 306 -5.79 49.43 -45.68
CA PRO A 306 -5.54 49.59 -44.24
C PRO A 306 -5.21 51.03 -43.86
N GLY A 307 -6.04 51.61 -43.00
CA GLY A 307 -5.66 52.76 -42.16
C GLY A 307 -4.84 52.28 -40.97
N GLN A 308 -3.71 52.95 -40.72
CA GLN A 308 -2.84 52.69 -39.57
C GLN A 308 -3.60 52.84 -38.24
N PRO A 309 -3.56 51.86 -37.33
CA PRO A 309 -3.95 52.09 -35.95
C PRO A 309 -2.83 52.84 -35.22
N GLU A 310 -3.19 53.96 -34.62
CA GLU A 310 -2.42 54.64 -33.57
C GLU A 310 -2.08 53.68 -32.42
N PRO A 311 -0.99 53.90 -31.67
CA PRO A 311 -0.54 52.99 -30.63
C PRO A 311 -1.57 52.95 -29.49
N SER A 312 -2.32 51.86 -29.42
CA SER A 312 -3.13 51.54 -28.26
C SER A 312 -2.19 51.20 -27.11
N GLU A 313 -2.27 52.01 -26.04
CA GLU A 313 -1.66 51.75 -24.74
C GLU A 313 -1.91 50.30 -24.29
N PRO A 314 -0.99 49.69 -23.51
CA PRO A 314 -1.17 48.33 -23.03
C PRO A 314 -2.45 48.30 -22.19
N ARG A 315 -3.49 47.68 -22.74
CA ARG A 315 -4.70 47.35 -22.01
C ARG A 315 -4.28 46.28 -21.02
N GLU A 316 -4.09 46.67 -19.76
CA GLU A 316 -3.96 45.74 -18.64
C GLU A 316 -5.02 44.66 -18.81
N ALA A 317 -4.55 43.41 -18.85
CA ALA A 317 -5.44 42.25 -18.83
C ALA A 317 -6.38 42.43 -17.62
N PRO A 318 -7.69 42.17 -17.77
CA PRO A 318 -8.57 42.25 -16.61
C PRO A 318 -8.02 41.31 -15.55
N GLU A 319 -7.65 41.86 -14.39
CA GLU A 319 -7.29 41.06 -13.22
C GLU A 319 -8.41 40.03 -13.03
N ARG A 320 -8.08 38.75 -13.21
CA ARG A 320 -9.04 37.66 -13.07
C ARG A 320 -9.28 37.48 -11.58
N THR A 321 -10.14 38.27 -10.97
CA THR A 321 -10.39 38.27 -9.52
C THR A 321 -11.28 37.10 -9.07
N GLY A 322 -10.94 35.85 -9.40
CA GLY A 322 -11.71 34.67 -8.98
C GLY A 322 -10.83 33.47 -8.68
N ASP A 323 -11.16 32.78 -7.59
CA ASP A 323 -10.56 31.49 -7.24
C ASP A 323 -10.75 30.47 -8.38
N ARG A 324 -9.71 29.67 -8.61
CA ARG A 324 -9.65 28.68 -9.69
C ARG A 324 -9.74 27.28 -9.10
N SER A 325 -10.60 26.45 -9.68
CA SER A 325 -10.70 25.04 -9.30
C SER A 325 -9.80 24.17 -10.18
N ALA A 326 -9.05 23.28 -9.54
CA ALA A 326 -8.26 22.24 -10.20
C ALA A 326 -8.55 20.88 -9.57
N TYR A 327 -8.55 19.82 -10.38
CA TYR A 327 -8.76 18.44 -9.92
C TYR A 327 -7.46 17.65 -10.05
N VAL A 328 -7.30 16.65 -9.18
CA VAL A 328 -6.18 15.70 -9.25
C VAL A 328 -6.18 14.99 -10.60
N ARG A 329 -5.00 14.88 -11.22
CA ARG A 329 -4.74 14.10 -12.43
C ARG A 329 -3.89 12.88 -12.08
N LEU A 330 -4.36 11.72 -12.52
CA LEU A 330 -3.65 10.44 -12.52
C LEU A 330 -4.14 9.69 -13.75
N ASP A 331 -3.46 9.85 -14.87
CA ASP A 331 -3.76 9.15 -16.12
C ASP A 331 -2.76 8.02 -16.32
N VAL A 332 -3.22 6.93 -16.92
CA VAL A 332 -2.38 5.80 -17.29
C VAL A 332 -2.52 5.59 -18.79
N ASP A 333 -1.43 5.74 -19.52
CA ASP A 333 -1.33 5.30 -20.91
C ASP A 333 -0.67 3.93 -20.92
N THR A 334 -1.49 2.91 -21.10
CA THR A 334 -1.07 1.51 -21.03
C THR A 334 -0.38 1.02 -22.30
N GLY A 335 -0.45 1.78 -23.40
CA GLY A 335 -0.03 1.33 -24.72
C GLY A 335 -0.85 0.16 -25.28
N THR A 336 -1.97 -0.20 -24.64
CA THR A 336 -2.84 -1.32 -25.08
C THR A 336 -4.17 -0.82 -25.64
N ALA A 337 -4.94 -1.73 -26.26
CA ALA A 337 -6.31 -1.43 -26.70
C ALA A 337 -7.27 -1.08 -25.54
N ARG A 338 -6.87 -1.35 -24.29
CA ARG A 338 -7.63 -1.06 -23.08
C ARG A 338 -6.84 -0.15 -22.12
N PRO A 339 -7.32 1.08 -21.83
CA PRO A 339 -6.59 2.07 -21.04
C PRO A 339 -6.47 1.72 -19.54
N ASP A 340 -7.10 0.64 -19.12
CA ASP A 340 -7.13 0.13 -17.75
C ASP A 340 -6.37 -1.19 -17.59
N VAL A 341 -5.72 -1.69 -18.66
CA VAL A 341 -4.99 -2.95 -18.68
C VAL A 341 -3.54 -2.71 -19.08
N VAL A 342 -2.61 -3.09 -18.20
CA VAL A 342 -1.16 -3.07 -18.43
C VAL A 342 -0.66 -4.49 -18.67
N VAL A 343 0.40 -4.63 -19.48
CA VAL A 343 1.06 -5.93 -19.69
C VAL A 343 2.25 -6.03 -18.74
N LEU A 344 2.38 -7.17 -18.06
CA LEU A 344 3.48 -7.44 -17.15
C LEU A 344 4.83 -7.29 -17.85
N ASP A 345 5.77 -6.70 -17.13
CA ASP A 345 7.15 -6.45 -17.56
C ASP A 345 7.29 -5.57 -18.82
N GLN A 346 6.21 -4.89 -19.23
CA GLN A 346 6.23 -3.87 -20.27
C GLN A 346 6.09 -2.46 -19.67
N PRO A 347 6.82 -1.46 -20.22
CA PRO A 347 6.68 -0.09 -19.77
C PRO A 347 5.34 0.50 -20.18
N PHE A 348 4.77 1.30 -19.29
CA PHE A 348 3.60 2.14 -19.51
C PHE A 348 3.81 3.51 -18.87
N GLU A 349 3.05 4.51 -19.29
CA GLU A 349 3.23 5.89 -18.85
C GLU A 349 2.15 6.30 -17.83
N VAL A 350 2.58 6.97 -16.76
CA VAL A 350 1.70 7.48 -15.70
C VAL A 350 1.85 8.99 -15.64
N THR A 351 0.77 9.72 -15.91
CA THR A 351 0.76 11.18 -15.88
C THR A 351 0.06 11.71 -14.64
N LEU A 352 0.77 12.51 -13.85
CA LEU A 352 0.36 13.02 -12.55
C LEU A 352 0.31 14.55 -12.55
N GLY A 353 -0.61 15.15 -11.82
CA GLY A 353 -0.65 16.61 -11.62
C GLY A 353 -2.07 17.14 -11.44
N LEU A 354 -2.40 18.20 -12.18
CA LEU A 354 -3.71 18.85 -12.14
C LEU A 354 -4.45 18.74 -13.48
N GLN A 355 -5.78 18.80 -13.43
CA GLN A 355 -6.65 18.82 -14.60
C GLN A 355 -7.90 19.70 -14.39
N PRO A 356 -8.50 20.23 -15.48
CA PRO A 356 -9.64 21.15 -15.38
C PRO A 356 -10.96 20.50 -14.98
N ARG A 357 -11.07 19.17 -15.12
CA ARG A 357 -12.32 18.44 -14.89
C ARG A 357 -12.05 17.22 -14.02
N ARG A 358 -13.03 16.86 -13.21
CA ARG A 358 -13.01 15.61 -12.46
C ARG A 358 -13.00 14.43 -13.42
N ASP A 359 -12.11 13.48 -13.18
CA ASP A 359 -12.13 12.17 -13.82
C ASP A 359 -13.07 11.22 -13.03
N PRO A 360 -14.13 10.67 -13.65
CA PRO A 360 -15.05 9.74 -12.98
C PRO A 360 -14.45 8.36 -12.70
N GLY A 361 -13.36 7.99 -13.36
CA GLY A 361 -12.59 6.75 -13.12
C GLY A 361 -11.52 6.89 -12.04
N LEU A 362 -11.35 8.10 -11.48
CA LEU A 362 -10.43 8.38 -10.39
C LEU A 362 -11.19 8.54 -9.07
N VAL A 363 -10.80 7.77 -8.06
CA VAL A 363 -11.23 8.02 -6.68
C VAL A 363 -10.27 9.06 -6.11
N ALA A 364 -10.73 10.30 -5.93
CA ALA A 364 -9.87 11.42 -5.51
C ALA A 364 -10.60 12.41 -4.60
N THR A 365 -9.83 13.29 -3.96
CA THR A 365 -10.32 14.42 -3.15
C THR A 365 -11.14 15.41 -3.99
N SER A 366 -11.76 16.40 -3.32
CA SER A 366 -12.44 17.51 -3.99
C SER A 366 -11.51 18.34 -4.88
N ALA A 367 -12.10 19.28 -5.63
CA ALA A 367 -11.31 20.30 -6.30
C ALA A 367 -10.45 21.08 -5.29
N LEU A 368 -9.19 21.30 -5.66
CA LEU A 368 -8.30 22.25 -5.01
C LEU A 368 -8.71 23.67 -5.43
N THR A 369 -8.67 24.60 -4.47
CA THR A 369 -8.93 26.02 -4.72
C THR A 369 -7.61 26.76 -4.76
N LEU A 370 -7.32 27.41 -5.89
CA LEU A 370 -6.08 28.16 -6.12
C LEU A 370 -6.44 29.62 -6.40
N ALA A 371 -5.85 30.55 -5.65
CA ALA A 371 -6.12 31.98 -5.84
C ALA A 371 -5.60 32.43 -7.21
N ALA A 372 -6.27 33.39 -7.85
CA ALA A 372 -5.76 33.99 -9.08
C ALA A 372 -4.53 34.85 -8.81
N GLY A 373 -3.56 34.85 -9.74
CA GLY A 373 -2.27 35.52 -9.55
C GLY A 373 -1.30 34.77 -8.64
N GLU A 374 -1.75 33.70 -7.99
CA GLU A 374 -0.93 32.85 -7.13
C GLU A 374 0.00 31.98 -7.96
N ARG A 375 1.29 31.94 -7.59
CA ARG A 375 2.26 30.95 -8.06
C ARG A 375 2.51 29.95 -6.93
N VAL A 376 2.16 28.69 -7.15
CA VAL A 376 2.27 27.62 -6.16
C VAL A 376 3.15 26.51 -6.71
N GLU A 377 4.10 26.04 -5.91
CA GLU A 377 4.80 24.79 -6.18
C GLU A 377 4.06 23.65 -5.49
N LEU A 378 3.71 22.64 -6.28
CA LEU A 378 3.11 21.41 -5.78
C LEU A 378 4.08 20.26 -6.00
N GLU A 379 4.38 19.53 -4.93
CA GLU A 379 5.03 18.23 -5.07
C GLU A 379 3.96 17.20 -5.45
N VAL A 380 4.28 16.36 -6.41
CA VAL A 380 3.42 15.32 -6.96
C VAL A 380 4.12 13.99 -6.73
N VAL A 381 3.47 13.10 -6.00
CA VAL A 381 4.04 11.83 -5.57
C VAL A 381 3.22 10.67 -6.12
N LEU A 382 3.84 9.79 -6.88
CA LEU A 382 3.28 8.51 -7.29
C LEU A 382 3.31 7.54 -6.12
N LEU A 383 2.13 7.08 -5.69
CA LEU A 383 1.99 5.99 -4.73
C LEU A 383 1.80 4.67 -5.48
N PHE A 384 2.52 3.65 -5.06
CA PHE A 384 2.44 2.30 -5.61
C PHE A 384 3.00 1.30 -4.59
N ASP A 385 2.66 0.03 -4.75
CA ASP A 385 3.37 -1.06 -4.06
C ASP A 385 4.71 -1.32 -4.80
N PRO A 386 5.89 -1.03 -4.25
CA PRO A 386 7.19 -1.31 -4.85
C PRO A 386 7.47 -2.80 -5.13
N ALA A 387 6.75 -3.74 -4.52
CA ALA A 387 6.80 -5.14 -4.92
C ALA A 387 6.03 -5.42 -6.22
N SER A 388 5.06 -4.54 -6.56
CA SER A 388 4.12 -4.68 -7.68
C SER A 388 4.48 -3.82 -8.88
N ILE A 389 4.89 -2.58 -8.65
CA ILE A 389 5.18 -1.60 -9.68
C ILE A 389 6.60 -1.08 -9.49
N GLU A 390 7.31 -0.96 -10.60
CA GLU A 390 8.60 -0.30 -10.66
C GLU A 390 8.47 1.01 -11.42
N VAL A 391 9.12 2.07 -10.95
CA VAL A 391 9.08 3.40 -11.57
C VAL A 391 10.49 3.80 -11.98
N THR A 392 10.63 4.33 -13.19
CA THR A 392 11.91 4.84 -13.70
C THR A 392 12.16 6.24 -13.13
N GLY A 393 13.26 6.41 -12.37
CA GLY A 393 13.60 7.67 -11.73
C GLY A 393 12.88 7.89 -10.40
N SER A 394 12.73 9.15 -9.99
CA SER A 394 12.03 9.49 -8.76
C SER A 394 10.51 9.42 -8.95
N PRO A 395 9.75 8.79 -8.02
CA PRO A 395 8.29 8.87 -8.05
C PRO A 395 7.76 10.23 -7.59
N ARG A 396 8.64 11.14 -7.18
CA ARG A 396 8.34 12.51 -6.77
C ARG A 396 8.75 13.48 -7.85
N ALA A 397 7.90 14.45 -8.13
CA ALA A 397 8.20 15.57 -9.01
C ALA A 397 7.61 16.86 -8.45
N VAL A 398 8.17 18.00 -8.84
CA VAL A 398 7.59 19.31 -8.51
C VAL A 398 6.97 19.91 -9.77
N VAL A 399 5.73 20.36 -9.65
CA VAL A 399 5.02 21.10 -10.70
C VAL A 399 4.70 22.51 -10.21
N THR A 400 4.86 23.50 -11.08
CA THR A 400 4.51 24.89 -10.76
C THR A 400 3.17 25.25 -11.38
N VAL A 401 2.24 25.72 -10.53
CA VAL A 401 0.95 26.26 -10.95
C VAL A 401 1.04 27.78 -10.93
N ASP A 402 0.64 28.42 -12.03
CA ASP A 402 0.51 29.87 -12.13
C ASP A 402 -0.58 30.25 -13.15
N ASP A 403 -0.77 31.55 -13.40
CA ASP A 403 -1.77 32.05 -14.34
C ASP A 403 -1.60 31.59 -15.79
N THR A 404 -0.39 31.16 -16.17
CA THR A 404 -0.08 30.66 -17.51
C THR A 404 -0.11 29.14 -17.59
N THR A 405 0.17 28.46 -16.48
CA THR A 405 0.25 27.00 -16.36
C THR A 405 -0.74 26.52 -15.28
N LEU A 406 -2.03 26.50 -15.63
CA LEU A 406 -3.12 26.20 -14.69
C LEU A 406 -3.20 24.74 -14.26
N TYR A 407 -2.82 23.83 -15.16
CA TYR A 407 -2.99 22.39 -14.99
C TYR A 407 -1.69 21.65 -15.33
N PRO A 408 -0.59 21.93 -14.60
CA PRO A 408 0.68 21.29 -14.89
C PRO A 408 0.59 19.79 -14.59
N SER A 409 1.40 19.02 -15.30
CA SER A 409 1.54 17.60 -15.08
C SER A 409 2.95 17.12 -15.40
N VAL A 410 3.34 16.02 -14.77
CA VAL A 410 4.56 15.26 -15.04
C VAL A 410 4.16 13.87 -15.53
N THR A 411 4.99 13.27 -16.38
CA THR A 411 4.80 11.88 -16.83
C THR A 411 5.99 11.04 -16.36
N LEU A 412 5.70 9.88 -15.79
CA LEU A 412 6.65 8.91 -15.28
C LEU A 412 6.43 7.57 -15.99
N THR A 413 7.52 6.90 -16.36
CA THR A 413 7.46 5.54 -16.91
C THR A 413 7.45 4.52 -15.77
N ALA A 414 6.49 3.61 -15.80
CA ALA A 414 6.33 2.53 -14.83
C ALA A 414 6.25 1.16 -15.51
N VAL A 415 6.55 0.10 -14.76
CA VAL A 415 6.47 -1.30 -15.20
C VAL A 415 5.76 -2.11 -14.13
N ALA A 416 4.70 -2.84 -14.52
CA ALA A 416 4.02 -3.75 -13.62
C ALA A 416 4.76 -5.08 -13.58
N ARG A 417 5.13 -5.54 -12.39
CA ARG A 417 5.94 -6.74 -12.20
C ARG A 417 5.08 -7.95 -11.87
N TYR A 418 5.52 -9.09 -12.40
CA TYR A 418 4.97 -10.38 -12.00
C TYR A 418 5.42 -10.72 -10.58
N GLY A 419 4.50 -11.23 -9.77
CA GLY A 419 4.77 -11.77 -8.45
C GLY A 419 3.64 -12.73 -8.07
N GLU A 420 3.99 -13.90 -7.57
CA GLU A 420 3.07 -15.01 -7.27
C GLU A 420 1.97 -14.63 -6.26
N HIS A 421 2.25 -13.67 -5.38
CA HIS A 421 1.31 -13.19 -4.37
C HIS A 421 0.56 -11.90 -4.78
N LEU A 422 0.77 -11.40 -5.99
CA LEU A 422 0.19 -10.14 -6.45
C LEU A 422 -1.11 -10.37 -7.22
N ALA A 423 -2.23 -9.90 -6.68
CA ALA A 423 -3.53 -9.96 -7.35
C ALA A 423 -3.53 -9.12 -8.65
N PRO A 424 -4.11 -9.59 -9.78
CA PRO A 424 -4.06 -8.90 -11.09
C PRO A 424 -4.37 -7.40 -11.06
N GLU A 425 -5.28 -7.00 -10.17
CA GLU A 425 -5.61 -5.60 -9.90
C GLU A 425 -4.46 -4.92 -9.14
N ARG A 426 -3.84 -3.92 -9.77
CA ARG A 426 -2.78 -3.10 -9.18
C ARG A 426 -3.28 -1.70 -8.91
N ARG A 427 -2.91 -1.12 -7.76
CA ARG A 427 -3.32 0.24 -7.41
C ARG A 427 -2.20 1.24 -7.63
N LEU A 428 -2.51 2.27 -8.41
CA LEU A 428 -1.69 3.46 -8.56
C LEU A 428 -2.38 4.60 -7.82
N GLY A 429 -1.62 5.35 -7.04
CA GLY A 429 -2.10 6.51 -6.31
C GLY A 429 -1.29 7.76 -6.62
N VAL A 430 -1.85 8.90 -6.24
CA VAL A 430 -1.19 10.19 -6.32
C VAL A 430 -1.42 10.95 -5.03
N GLN A 431 -0.38 11.59 -4.51
CA GLN A 431 -0.48 12.58 -3.46
C GLN A 431 0.07 13.90 -3.96
N LEU A 432 -0.70 14.97 -3.80
CA LEU A 432 -0.26 16.33 -4.06
C LEU A 432 0.09 16.98 -2.73
N LEU A 433 1.24 17.63 -2.67
CA LEU A 433 1.68 18.37 -1.51
C LEU A 433 1.94 19.83 -1.84
N ARG A 434 1.63 20.68 -0.88
CA ARG A 434 1.95 22.10 -0.87
C ARG A 434 2.69 22.39 0.43
N GLU A 435 3.92 22.91 0.33
CA GLU A 435 4.74 23.24 1.51
C GLU A 435 4.91 22.05 2.49
N GLY A 436 5.14 20.85 1.95
CA GLY A 436 5.32 19.62 2.75
C GLY A 436 4.04 19.00 3.31
N GLN A 437 2.87 19.57 3.01
CA GLN A 437 1.57 19.11 3.51
C GLN A 437 0.71 18.52 2.40
N VAL A 438 0.07 17.38 2.66
CA VAL A 438 -0.79 16.69 1.68
C VAL A 438 -2.09 17.47 1.48
N VAL A 439 -2.32 17.94 0.26
CA VAL A 439 -3.50 18.73 -0.15
C VAL A 439 -4.52 17.91 -0.93
N ALA A 440 -4.04 16.89 -1.63
CA ALA A 440 -4.89 16.04 -2.44
C ALA A 440 -4.37 14.61 -2.47
N VAL A 441 -5.30 13.67 -2.60
CA VAL A 441 -5.01 12.25 -2.77
C VAL A 441 -5.93 11.71 -3.86
N GLY A 442 -5.43 10.79 -4.67
CA GLY A 442 -6.26 10.03 -5.58
C GLY A 442 -5.70 8.65 -5.87
N TRP A 443 -6.52 7.74 -6.35
CA TRP A 443 -6.08 6.43 -6.83
C TRP A 443 -6.95 5.88 -7.95
N ARG A 444 -6.32 5.02 -8.73
CA ARG A 444 -6.89 4.25 -9.82
C ARG A 444 -6.38 2.82 -9.75
N THR A 445 -7.24 1.89 -10.14
CA THR A 445 -6.86 0.49 -10.32
C THR A 445 -6.60 0.22 -11.79
N VAL A 446 -5.50 -0.47 -12.09
CA VAL A 446 -5.20 -1.07 -13.38
C VAL A 446 -5.21 -2.59 -13.24
N VAL A 447 -5.43 -3.31 -14.33
CA VAL A 447 -5.35 -4.78 -14.35
C VAL A 447 -4.07 -5.17 -15.09
N ALA A 448 -3.18 -5.87 -14.40
CA ALA A 448 -1.98 -6.43 -14.98
C ALA A 448 -2.27 -7.80 -15.60
N VAL A 449 -1.93 -7.97 -16.88
CA VAL A 449 -2.05 -9.23 -17.60
C VAL A 449 -0.70 -9.74 -18.07
N GLU A 450 -0.58 -11.04 -18.22
CA GLU A 450 0.67 -11.70 -18.59
C GLU A 450 1.21 -11.29 -19.97
N ASP A 451 0.33 -11.10 -20.94
CA ASP A 451 0.72 -10.79 -22.31
C ASP A 451 -0.38 -10.01 -23.05
N THR A 452 -0.03 -9.52 -24.24
CA THR A 452 -0.89 -8.68 -25.08
C THR A 452 -2.17 -9.40 -25.55
N SER A 453 -2.18 -10.72 -25.67
CA SER A 453 -3.36 -11.50 -26.11
C SER A 453 -4.46 -11.51 -25.05
N ARG A 454 -4.09 -11.40 -23.77
CA ARG A 454 -5.02 -11.39 -22.62
C ARG A 454 -5.69 -10.03 -22.39
N VAL A 455 -5.22 -8.96 -23.04
CA VAL A 455 -5.74 -7.59 -22.85
C VAL A 455 -7.25 -7.51 -23.06
N ALA A 456 -7.78 -8.17 -24.10
CA ALA A 456 -9.21 -8.13 -24.41
C ALA A 456 -10.07 -8.88 -23.37
N GLN A 457 -9.49 -9.87 -22.68
CA GLN A 457 -10.18 -10.77 -21.74
C GLN A 457 -10.06 -10.32 -20.28
N ALA A 458 -9.20 -9.35 -19.98
CA ALA A 458 -8.94 -8.87 -18.63
C ALA A 458 -10.23 -8.47 -17.91
N ALA A 459 -10.29 -8.66 -16.59
CA ALA A 459 -11.40 -8.12 -15.80
C ALA A 459 -11.50 -6.60 -15.96
N THR A 460 -12.72 -6.05 -15.89
CA THR A 460 -12.90 -4.60 -15.82
C THR A 460 -12.74 -4.17 -14.37
N PRO A 461 -11.79 -3.28 -14.03
CA PRO A 461 -11.65 -2.80 -12.69
C PRO A 461 -12.92 -2.03 -12.29
N PRO A 462 -13.38 -2.16 -11.03
CA PRO A 462 -14.57 -1.48 -10.57
C PRO A 462 -14.36 0.04 -10.63
N THR A 463 -15.16 0.73 -11.45
CA THR A 463 -15.21 2.20 -11.44
C THR A 463 -16.20 2.66 -10.37
N ARG A 464 -15.73 3.49 -9.43
CA ARG A 464 -16.56 4.04 -8.37
C ARG A 464 -16.41 5.56 -8.31
N GLN A 465 -17.52 6.28 -8.48
CA GLN A 465 -17.55 7.73 -8.29
C GLN A 465 -17.56 8.07 -6.80
N VAL A 466 -16.37 8.03 -6.20
CA VAL A 466 -16.17 8.40 -4.80
C VAL A 466 -15.42 9.73 -4.75
N GLN A 467 -15.92 10.65 -3.93
CA GLN A 467 -15.18 11.86 -3.57
C GLN A 467 -14.55 11.60 -2.19
N LEU A 468 -13.23 11.66 -2.15
CA LEU A 468 -12.46 11.52 -0.91
C LEU A 468 -12.45 12.84 -0.12
N LEU A 469 -11.82 12.80 1.05
CA LEU A 469 -11.70 13.90 1.99
C LEU A 469 -11.18 15.20 1.36
N GLU A 470 -11.65 16.36 1.80
CA GLU A 470 -10.97 17.62 1.51
C GLU A 470 -9.84 17.84 2.53
N LEU A 471 -8.59 17.78 2.07
CA LEU A 471 -7.40 17.88 2.91
C LEU A 471 -6.86 19.31 3.02
N ASP A 472 -7.32 20.25 2.19
CA ASP A 472 -6.92 21.67 2.23
C ASP A 472 -6.92 22.29 3.64
N PRO A 473 -7.85 21.99 4.56
CA PRO A 473 -7.82 22.55 5.92
C PRO A 473 -6.66 22.03 6.79
N LEU A 474 -6.02 20.92 6.43
CA LEU A 474 -4.75 20.48 7.06
C LEU A 474 -3.60 21.47 6.78
N LEU A 475 -3.73 22.33 5.77
CA LEU A 475 -2.79 23.39 5.40
C LEU A 475 -2.98 24.67 6.22
N GLY A 476 -4.00 24.72 7.07
CA GLY A 476 -4.35 25.91 7.83
C GLY A 476 -3.46 26.15 9.05
N GLU A 477 -3.91 27.03 9.92
CA GLU A 477 -3.26 27.28 11.21
C GLU A 477 -3.01 25.96 11.96
N ALA A 478 -1.75 25.77 12.37
CA ALA A 478 -1.25 24.63 13.13
C ALA A 478 -1.11 23.31 12.35
N ALA A 479 -0.50 23.34 11.16
CA ALA A 479 -0.12 22.14 10.39
C ALA A 479 0.55 21.04 11.26
N PRO A 480 0.32 19.75 10.97
CA PRO A 480 1.07 18.64 11.57
C PRO A 480 2.57 18.75 11.29
N ASP A 481 3.39 18.35 12.26
CA ASP A 481 4.85 18.33 12.11
C ASP A 481 5.30 17.18 11.19
N LEU A 482 4.53 16.08 11.17
CA LEU A 482 4.74 14.92 10.31
C LEU A 482 3.39 14.32 9.88
N VAL A 483 3.25 14.02 8.59
CA VAL A 483 2.15 13.25 8.02
C VAL A 483 2.69 11.90 7.57
N LEU A 484 2.10 10.82 8.04
CA LEU A 484 2.37 9.47 7.59
C LEU A 484 1.15 8.96 6.84
N SER A 485 1.36 8.40 5.65
CA SER A 485 0.30 7.75 4.88
C SER A 485 0.53 6.25 4.84
N VAL A 486 -0.48 5.48 5.22
CA VAL A 486 -0.47 4.02 5.28
C VAL A 486 -1.63 3.48 4.43
N SER A 487 -1.30 2.88 3.30
CA SER A 487 -2.27 2.35 2.35
C SER A 487 -2.10 0.84 2.20
N ARG A 488 -3.16 0.13 1.80
CA ARG A 488 -3.05 -1.31 1.52
C ARG A 488 -2.14 -1.56 0.32
N ALA A 489 -1.27 -2.55 0.43
CA ALA A 489 -0.40 -2.98 -0.65
C ALA A 489 -1.12 -3.96 -1.60
N ASP A 490 -0.57 -4.14 -2.81
CA ASP A 490 -1.10 -5.08 -3.81
C ASP A 490 -0.75 -6.54 -3.44
N SER A 491 0.31 -6.71 -2.66
CA SER A 491 0.85 -7.98 -2.15
C SER A 491 0.01 -8.68 -1.07
N GLY A 492 -1.11 -8.09 -0.64
CA GLY A 492 -2.09 -8.75 0.23
C GLY A 492 -2.60 -7.88 1.37
N ALA A 493 -3.53 -8.43 2.15
CA ALA A 493 -4.19 -7.72 3.24
C ALA A 493 -3.28 -7.38 4.43
N GLU A 494 -2.13 -8.05 4.54
CA GLU A 494 -1.18 -7.90 5.65
C GLU A 494 -0.02 -6.95 5.31
N ALA A 495 0.04 -6.47 4.07
CA ALA A 495 1.09 -5.60 3.56
C ALA A 495 0.58 -4.16 3.41
N PHE A 496 1.42 -3.21 3.83
CA PHE A 496 1.11 -1.79 3.81
C PHE A 496 2.18 -0.99 3.09
N VAL A 497 1.75 -0.06 2.24
CA VAL A 497 2.58 0.95 1.61
C VAL A 497 2.62 2.18 2.51
N TRP A 498 3.83 2.58 2.88
CA TRP A 498 4.12 3.71 3.75
C TRP A 498 4.75 4.87 2.99
N THR A 499 4.27 6.08 3.23
CA THR A 499 4.94 7.33 2.84
C THR A 499 4.94 8.31 4.01
N ALA A 500 5.91 9.23 4.00
CA ALA A 500 6.09 10.22 5.06
C ALA A 500 6.38 11.60 4.48
N TYR A 501 5.88 12.63 5.17
CA TYR A 501 6.00 14.03 4.78
C TYR A 501 6.19 14.89 6.03
N ALA A 502 7.26 15.66 6.08
CA ALA A 502 7.59 16.52 7.21
C ALA A 502 7.34 17.99 6.87
N ALA A 503 6.83 18.75 7.83
CA ALA A 503 6.66 20.19 7.68
C ALA A 503 8.00 20.93 7.69
N ASP A 504 8.98 20.43 8.46
CA ASP A 504 10.32 20.98 8.48
C ASP A 504 11.15 20.35 7.34
N PRO A 505 11.61 21.15 6.35
CA PRO A 505 12.40 20.63 5.23
C PRO A 505 13.76 20.07 5.65
N ALA A 506 14.23 20.33 6.88
CA ALA A 506 15.44 19.72 7.42
C ALA A 506 15.24 18.26 7.85
N VAL A 507 14.00 17.80 8.02
CA VAL A 507 13.69 16.41 8.34
C VAL A 507 13.72 15.60 7.07
N HIS A 508 14.67 14.67 6.98
CA HIS A 508 14.74 13.72 5.88
C HIS A 508 13.57 12.72 5.95
N VAL A 509 12.83 12.59 4.85
CA VAL A 509 11.79 11.58 4.66
C VAL A 509 12.19 10.65 3.51
N PRO A 510 11.76 9.38 3.51
CA PRO A 510 12.06 8.45 2.43
C PRO A 510 11.49 8.91 1.08
N ASP A 511 12.29 8.77 0.03
CA ASP A 511 11.89 9.14 -1.34
C ASP A 511 10.89 8.16 -1.94
N LEU A 512 11.00 6.87 -1.60
CA LEU A 512 10.13 5.81 -2.12
C LEU A 512 9.02 5.44 -1.12
N PRO A 513 7.80 5.12 -1.63
CA PRO A 513 6.86 4.33 -0.85
C PRO A 513 7.54 3.04 -0.39
N SER A 514 7.50 2.77 0.91
CA SER A 514 8.11 1.58 1.51
C SER A 514 7.04 0.56 1.85
N VAL A 515 7.29 -0.73 1.61
CA VAL A 515 6.33 -1.79 1.97
C VAL A 515 6.79 -2.53 3.20
N THR A 516 5.85 -2.79 4.10
CA THR A 516 6.07 -3.68 5.23
C THR A 516 4.92 -4.65 5.38
N THR A 517 5.25 -5.80 5.95
CA THR A 517 4.32 -6.78 6.48
C THR A 517 4.43 -6.76 7.99
N LEU A 518 3.30 -6.82 8.69
CA LEU A 518 3.31 -7.16 10.11
C LEU A 518 3.27 -8.69 10.20
N ASP A 519 4.24 -9.31 10.88
CA ASP A 519 4.33 -10.78 10.93
C ASP A 519 3.05 -11.42 11.50
N GLY A 520 2.41 -12.26 10.67
CA GLY A 520 1.18 -13.01 10.98
C GLY A 520 -0.10 -12.25 10.60
N ASP A 521 -1.26 -12.86 10.90
CA ASP A 521 -2.56 -12.24 10.64
C ASP A 521 -2.69 -10.91 11.41
N VAL A 522 -2.71 -9.79 10.68
CA VAL A 522 -2.87 -8.44 11.23
C VAL A 522 -4.15 -8.34 12.07
N SER A 523 -5.22 -8.96 11.59
CA SER A 523 -6.51 -8.96 12.29
C SER A 523 -6.41 -9.77 13.58
N GLY A 524 -5.78 -10.94 13.52
CA GLY A 524 -5.44 -11.78 14.67
C GLY A 524 -4.56 -11.06 15.68
N PHE A 525 -3.49 -10.38 15.25
CA PHE A 525 -2.60 -9.61 16.13
C PHE A 525 -3.35 -8.48 16.86
N ALA A 526 -4.15 -7.71 16.13
CA ALA A 526 -4.97 -6.66 16.72
C ALA A 526 -5.97 -7.24 17.72
N LEU A 527 -6.62 -8.36 17.39
CA LEU A 527 -7.58 -9.03 18.25
C LEU A 527 -6.94 -9.61 19.52
N GLU A 528 -5.79 -10.28 19.40
CA GLU A 528 -5.03 -10.82 20.53
C GLU A 528 -4.59 -9.71 21.49
N THR A 529 -4.10 -8.59 20.94
CA THR A 529 -3.72 -7.41 21.73
C THR A 529 -4.87 -6.96 22.62
N ARG A 530 -6.08 -6.85 22.04
CA ARG A 530 -7.30 -6.43 22.74
C ARG A 530 -7.71 -7.45 23.80
N ARG A 531 -7.83 -8.74 23.44
CA ARG A 531 -8.25 -9.82 24.35
C ARG A 531 -7.35 -9.95 25.58
N SER A 532 -6.05 -9.76 25.40
CA SER A 532 -5.08 -9.92 26.49
C SER A 532 -5.25 -8.89 27.61
N ILE A 533 -5.82 -7.72 27.31
CA ILE A 533 -6.03 -6.62 28.28
C ILE A 533 -7.45 -6.65 28.85
N GLN A 534 -8.41 -7.13 28.06
CA GLN A 534 -9.85 -7.04 28.30
C GLN A 534 -10.31 -7.58 29.67
N PHE A 535 -9.63 -8.59 30.21
CA PHE A 535 -10.02 -9.26 31.47
C PHE A 535 -8.88 -9.34 32.49
N SER A 536 -7.81 -8.57 32.27
CA SER A 536 -6.64 -8.65 33.13
C SER A 536 -6.82 -7.84 34.40
N VAL A 537 -6.30 -8.38 35.50
CA VAL A 537 -6.15 -7.69 36.79
C VAL A 537 -4.66 -7.53 37.15
N ASP A 538 -3.76 -7.97 36.28
CA ASP A 538 -2.31 -7.91 36.46
C ASP A 538 -1.73 -6.74 35.65
N SER A 539 -1.66 -5.58 36.28
CA SER A 539 -1.15 -4.37 35.63
C SER A 539 0.31 -4.50 35.17
N ALA A 540 1.13 -5.32 35.83
CA ALA A 540 2.51 -5.56 35.42
C ALA A 540 2.57 -6.46 34.17
N GLY A 541 1.78 -7.54 34.16
CA GLY A 541 1.59 -8.40 33.00
C GLY A 541 1.06 -7.62 31.79
N ASP A 542 0.08 -6.73 32.00
CA ASP A 542 -0.47 -5.87 30.97
C ASP A 542 0.58 -4.94 30.37
N TYR A 543 1.38 -4.29 31.22
CA TYR A 543 2.46 -3.43 30.77
C TYR A 543 3.49 -4.19 29.94
N LEU A 544 4.00 -5.32 30.44
CA LEU A 544 5.01 -6.11 29.74
C LEU A 544 4.48 -6.67 28.41
N GLY A 545 3.25 -7.19 28.41
CA GLY A 545 2.60 -7.68 27.21
C GLY A 545 2.38 -6.58 26.17
N LEU A 546 1.92 -5.40 26.59
CA LEU A 546 1.78 -4.24 25.72
C LEU A 546 3.11 -3.73 25.19
N ALA A 547 4.15 -3.62 26.02
CA ALA A 547 5.48 -3.20 25.60
C ALA A 547 6.08 -4.17 24.56
N GLY A 548 5.92 -5.48 24.77
CA GLY A 548 6.35 -6.48 23.79
C GLY A 548 5.62 -6.37 22.44
N ARG A 549 4.31 -6.10 22.45
CA ARG A 549 3.53 -5.86 21.23
C ARG A 549 3.86 -4.52 20.58
N ALA A 550 4.09 -3.48 21.36
CA ALA A 550 4.54 -2.18 20.89
C ALA A 550 5.84 -2.29 20.08
N LEU A 551 6.78 -3.12 20.52
CA LEU A 551 8.01 -3.41 19.77
C LEU A 551 7.73 -4.12 18.45
N ARG A 552 6.78 -5.08 18.41
CA ARG A 552 6.35 -5.73 17.15
C ARG A 552 5.76 -4.71 16.17
N ILE A 553 4.86 -3.84 16.65
CA ILE A 553 4.28 -2.74 15.85
C ILE A 553 5.40 -1.84 15.33
N GLY A 554 6.34 -1.44 16.20
CA GLY A 554 7.44 -0.58 15.81
C GLY A 554 8.38 -1.20 14.77
N ARG A 555 8.64 -2.51 14.84
CA ARG A 555 9.43 -3.23 13.82
C ARG A 555 8.75 -3.26 12.45
N ALA A 556 7.42 -3.29 12.42
CA ALA A 556 6.63 -3.22 11.19
C ALA A 556 6.57 -1.82 10.57
N VAL A 557 6.95 -0.76 11.27
CA VAL A 557 7.11 0.58 10.66
C VAL A 557 8.42 0.61 9.87
N PRO A 558 8.46 0.99 8.58
CA PRO A 558 9.68 0.96 7.79
C PRO A 558 10.80 1.82 8.40
N ARG A 559 12.06 1.41 8.22
CA ARG A 559 13.22 2.06 8.84
C ARG A 559 13.28 3.57 8.59
N GLY A 560 13.17 3.99 7.32
CA GLY A 560 13.22 5.41 6.98
C GLY A 560 12.05 6.21 7.59
N VAL A 561 10.87 5.58 7.76
CA VAL A 561 9.74 6.20 8.48
C VAL A 561 10.03 6.32 9.98
N ARG A 562 10.64 5.31 10.61
CA ARG A 562 11.08 5.40 12.01
C ARG A 562 12.12 6.52 12.22
N GLU A 563 13.03 6.68 11.27
CA GLU A 563 14.05 7.74 11.28
C GLU A 563 13.39 9.13 11.16
N ALA A 564 12.41 9.30 10.26
CA ALA A 564 11.64 10.53 10.14
C ALA A 564 10.85 10.86 11.42
N ILE A 565 10.18 9.86 12.02
CA ILE A 565 9.48 10.04 13.31
C ILE A 565 10.47 10.46 14.39
N ARG A 566 11.61 9.79 14.49
CA ARG A 566 12.64 10.13 15.48
C ARG A 566 13.16 11.55 15.30
N ALA A 567 13.47 11.94 14.07
CA ALA A 567 13.96 13.28 13.76
C ALA A 567 12.98 14.37 14.23
N VAL A 568 11.68 14.17 14.04
CA VAL A 568 10.63 15.11 14.50
C VAL A 568 10.45 15.07 16.02
N VAL A 569 10.49 13.88 16.63
CA VAL A 569 10.28 13.67 18.07
C VAL A 569 11.43 14.17 18.92
N GLU A 570 12.67 13.95 18.49
CA GLU A 570 13.87 14.23 19.25
C GLU A 570 14.50 15.59 18.87
N ALA A 571 13.84 16.35 17.99
CA ALA A 571 14.31 17.67 17.57
C ALA A 571 14.55 18.59 18.79
N PRO A 572 15.74 19.20 18.93
CA PRO A 572 16.07 20.02 20.08
C PRO A 572 15.29 21.34 20.08
N GLY A 573 15.03 21.89 21.28
CA GLY A 573 14.51 23.26 21.43
C GLY A 573 13.03 23.44 21.13
N ARG A 574 12.24 22.38 20.96
CA ARG A 574 10.78 22.50 20.81
C ARG A 574 10.13 22.96 22.12
N ASP A 575 9.13 23.82 21.99
CA ASP A 575 8.29 24.33 23.08
C ASP A 575 7.03 23.46 23.32
N ARG A 576 6.70 22.59 22.36
CA ARG A 576 5.52 21.71 22.38
C ARG A 576 5.83 20.36 21.75
N ALA A 577 5.07 19.35 22.17
CA ALA A 577 5.17 18.02 21.58
C ALA A 577 4.87 18.09 20.06
N PRO A 578 5.56 17.27 19.25
CA PRO A 578 5.28 17.17 17.83
C PRO A 578 3.88 16.59 17.58
N ALA A 579 3.22 17.07 16.54
CA ALA A 579 1.96 16.55 16.05
C ALA A 579 2.21 15.62 14.86
N VAL A 580 1.70 14.39 14.94
CA VAL A 580 1.79 13.40 13.87
C VAL A 580 0.38 13.05 13.41
N LEU A 581 0.14 13.14 12.10
CA LEU A 581 -1.12 12.72 11.48
C LEU A 581 -0.90 11.41 10.71
N LEU A 582 -1.66 10.38 11.07
CA LEU A 582 -1.73 9.12 10.33
C LEU A 582 -2.91 9.15 9.34
N LEU A 583 -2.63 9.35 8.06
CA LEU A 583 -3.60 9.12 6.99
C LEU A 583 -3.59 7.62 6.66
N THR A 584 -4.63 6.86 7.02
CA THR A 584 -4.52 5.39 6.99
C THR A 584 -5.75 4.67 6.48
N GLU A 585 -5.54 3.63 5.67
CA GLU A 585 -6.55 2.64 5.30
C GLU A 585 -6.60 1.46 6.28
N GLU A 586 -5.62 1.39 7.17
CA GLU A 586 -5.50 0.40 8.24
C GLU A 586 -5.89 1.07 9.56
N LEU A 587 -7.03 0.68 10.12
CA LEU A 587 -7.56 1.27 11.35
C LEU A 587 -7.45 0.35 12.57
N THR A 588 -7.08 -0.91 12.36
CA THR A 588 -7.08 -1.94 13.41
C THR A 588 -5.78 -1.97 14.20
N VAL A 589 -4.64 -1.67 13.58
CA VAL A 589 -3.34 -1.63 14.26
C VAL A 589 -3.19 -0.29 14.99
N PRO A 590 -2.81 -0.33 16.28
CA PRO A 590 -2.62 0.88 17.07
C PRO A 590 -1.21 1.42 16.86
N TRP A 591 -0.94 1.98 15.67
CA TRP A 591 0.38 2.54 15.29
C TRP A 591 0.94 3.55 16.28
N GLU A 592 0.10 4.30 16.99
CA GLU A 592 0.49 5.20 18.06
C GLU A 592 1.06 4.50 19.31
N LEU A 593 0.94 3.17 19.40
CA LEU A 593 1.58 2.36 20.43
C LEU A 593 2.91 1.79 19.97
N ALA A 594 3.38 2.09 18.75
CA ALA A 594 4.70 1.65 18.31
C ALA A 594 5.79 2.03 19.31
N ALA A 595 6.65 1.08 19.66
CA ALA A 595 7.88 1.31 20.41
C ALA A 595 9.07 1.03 19.50
N PHE A 596 10.08 1.89 19.56
CA PHE A 596 11.27 1.78 18.70
C PHE A 596 12.50 1.33 19.48
N GLU A 597 13.43 0.75 18.74
CA GLU A 597 14.75 0.37 19.21
C GLU A 597 15.79 1.16 18.38
N PRO A 598 16.62 2.03 18.99
CA PRO A 598 16.60 2.47 20.39
C PRO A 598 15.30 3.17 20.80
N ALA A 599 15.01 3.28 22.10
CA ALA A 599 13.83 4.01 22.58
C ALA A 599 13.82 5.47 22.10
N LEU A 600 12.63 6.04 21.91
CA LEU A 600 12.50 7.47 21.65
C LEU A 600 12.85 8.26 22.91
N THR A 601 13.49 9.42 22.74
CA THR A 601 13.81 10.31 23.86
C THR A 601 13.20 11.69 23.63
N SER A 602 12.26 12.10 24.48
CA SER A 602 11.66 13.44 24.40
C SER A 602 11.33 14.00 25.78
N ALA A 603 11.25 15.32 25.88
CA ALA A 603 10.85 15.99 27.12
C ALA A 603 9.40 15.68 27.54
N TRP A 604 8.57 15.19 26.61
CA TRP A 604 7.14 14.94 26.85
C TRP A 604 6.80 13.49 27.17
N GLY A 605 7.54 12.53 26.61
CA GLY A 605 7.27 11.09 26.75
C GLY A 605 7.94 10.43 27.96
N GLY A 606 8.98 11.06 28.52
CA GLY A 606 9.69 10.52 29.68
C GLY A 606 10.28 9.14 29.39
N SER A 607 10.00 8.18 30.27
CA SER A 607 10.40 6.76 30.13
C SER A 607 9.33 5.86 29.52
N SER A 608 8.22 6.43 29.02
CA SER A 608 7.19 5.63 28.35
C SER A 608 7.73 5.12 27.01
N PRO A 609 7.50 3.85 26.62
CA PRO A 609 8.04 3.31 25.37
C PRO A 609 7.18 3.65 24.14
N PHE A 610 5.95 4.13 24.33
CA PHE A 610 4.94 4.25 23.28
C PHE A 610 5.09 5.56 22.50
N LEU A 611 5.06 5.51 21.17
CA LEU A 611 5.12 6.69 20.28
C LEU A 611 4.12 7.80 20.70
N GLY A 612 2.89 7.41 21.03
CA GLY A 612 1.82 8.31 21.45
C GLY A 612 2.02 8.96 22.81
N ALA A 613 3.07 8.62 23.56
CA ALA A 613 3.52 9.38 24.73
C ALA A 613 4.50 10.50 24.35
N HIS A 614 5.26 10.31 23.27
CA HIS A 614 6.27 11.27 22.79
C HIS A 614 5.69 12.28 21.78
N ALA A 615 4.66 11.89 21.02
CA ALA A 615 4.03 12.72 20.00
C ALA A 615 2.51 12.77 20.17
N ALA A 616 1.93 13.93 19.87
CA ALA A 616 0.48 14.10 19.75
C ALA A 616 0.01 13.47 18.43
N VAL A 617 -0.30 12.17 18.49
CA VAL A 617 -0.72 11.38 17.32
C VAL A 617 -2.23 11.43 17.14
N SER A 618 -2.68 11.76 15.93
CA SER A 618 -4.05 11.51 15.48
C SER A 618 -4.08 10.70 14.19
N ARG A 619 -5.24 10.16 13.85
CA ARG A 619 -5.48 9.39 12.63
C ARG A 619 -6.64 9.95 11.84
N TRP A 620 -6.60 9.76 10.52
CA TRP A 620 -7.72 10.03 9.64
C TRP A 620 -7.89 8.88 8.64
N PRO A 621 -9.08 8.26 8.57
CA PRO A 621 -9.33 7.17 7.64
C PRO A 621 -9.27 7.63 6.17
N LEU A 622 -8.49 6.91 5.35
CA LEU A 622 -8.50 7.03 3.88
C LEU A 622 -9.55 6.08 3.29
N THR A 623 -10.83 6.30 3.59
CA THR A 623 -11.90 5.37 3.16
C THR A 623 -12.71 5.88 1.99
N GLU A 624 -13.21 4.93 1.19
CA GLU A 624 -14.10 5.18 0.05
C GLU A 624 -15.52 5.60 0.46
N HIS A 625 -15.85 5.55 1.76
CA HIS A 625 -17.20 5.71 2.27
C HIS A 625 -17.44 7.11 2.85
N ARG A 626 -17.58 8.10 1.97
CA ARG A 626 -18.11 9.46 2.20
C ARG A 626 -17.92 10.03 3.64
N PRO A 627 -16.69 10.22 4.16
CA PRO A 627 -16.53 11.17 5.25
C PRO A 627 -16.93 12.56 4.75
N ARG A 628 -18.05 13.09 5.28
CA ARG A 628 -18.58 14.41 4.93
C ARG A 628 -17.79 15.61 5.52
N PRO A 629 -17.13 15.53 6.68
CA PRO A 629 -16.50 16.70 7.27
C PRO A 629 -15.01 16.82 6.92
N ARG A 630 -14.59 18.07 6.74
CA ARG A 630 -13.21 18.55 6.75
C ARG A 630 -12.61 18.35 8.16
N PRO A 631 -11.39 17.78 8.34
CA PRO A 631 -10.72 17.82 9.64
C PRO A 631 -10.41 19.29 9.97
N ARG A 632 -10.89 19.79 11.11
CA ARG A 632 -10.66 21.19 11.51
C ARG A 632 -9.68 21.26 12.68
N SER A 633 -8.80 22.25 12.67
CA SER A 633 -7.94 22.56 13.81
C SER A 633 -8.68 23.28 14.95
N SER A 634 -9.91 23.74 14.73
CA SER A 634 -10.77 24.33 15.76
C SER A 634 -12.21 23.81 15.68
N VAL A 635 -12.73 23.41 16.83
CA VAL A 635 -14.13 23.05 17.06
C VAL A 635 -14.73 24.11 17.98
N PRO A 636 -15.62 24.99 17.48
CA PRO A 636 -16.29 25.96 18.33
C PRO A 636 -17.26 25.24 19.26
N VAL A 637 -17.24 25.56 20.54
CA VAL A 637 -18.06 24.92 21.58
C VAL A 637 -18.98 25.95 22.22
N ARG A 638 -20.29 25.81 21.97
CA ARG A 638 -21.40 26.53 22.61
C ARG A 638 -22.19 25.60 23.51
N THR A 639 -22.54 24.42 23.00
CA THR A 639 -23.38 23.45 23.72
C THR A 639 -22.75 22.07 23.80
N GLY A 640 -23.14 21.32 24.82
CA GLY A 640 -22.76 19.92 24.99
C GLY A 640 -24.00 19.03 25.08
N ALA A 641 -23.81 17.75 24.77
CA ALA A 641 -24.76 16.69 25.10
C ALA A 641 -24.03 15.50 25.75
N VAL A 642 -24.63 14.92 26.78
CA VAL A 642 -24.09 13.77 27.52
C VAL A 642 -25.04 12.59 27.44
N LEU A 643 -24.48 11.40 27.21
CA LEU A 643 -25.19 10.14 27.13
C LEU A 643 -24.54 9.13 28.08
N THR A 644 -25.31 8.64 29.04
CA THR A 644 -24.92 7.56 29.95
C THR A 644 -26.13 6.72 30.34
N ALA A 645 -25.92 5.57 30.98
CA ALA A 645 -26.97 4.65 31.38
C ALA A 645 -26.76 4.09 32.78
N ASP A 646 -27.85 3.98 33.53
CA ASP A 646 -27.90 3.20 34.76
C ASP A 646 -28.38 1.78 34.47
N TYR A 647 -27.46 0.82 34.53
CA TYR A 647 -27.74 -0.60 34.30
C TYR A 647 -28.24 -1.34 35.55
N THR A 648 -28.60 -0.65 36.64
CA THR A 648 -29.15 -1.29 37.83
C THR A 648 -30.39 -2.12 37.49
N GLY A 649 -30.30 -3.43 37.79
CA GLY A 649 -31.37 -4.39 37.52
C GLY A 649 -31.44 -4.90 36.09
N VAL A 650 -30.49 -4.54 35.21
CA VAL A 650 -30.39 -5.06 33.84
C VAL A 650 -29.58 -6.36 33.84
N PRO A 651 -30.18 -7.52 33.50
CA PRO A 651 -29.46 -8.81 33.53
C PRO A 651 -28.23 -8.81 32.61
N GLY A 652 -27.10 -9.31 33.12
CA GLY A 652 -25.84 -9.44 32.37
C GLY A 652 -24.97 -8.17 32.35
N TRP A 653 -25.44 -7.05 32.90
CA TRP A 653 -24.74 -5.77 32.84
C TRP A 653 -24.50 -5.18 34.23
N GLY A 654 -23.23 -5.01 34.58
CA GLY A 654 -22.83 -4.35 35.82
C GLY A 654 -23.07 -2.85 35.77
N ARG A 655 -23.27 -2.22 36.94
CA ARG A 655 -23.38 -0.77 37.06
C ARG A 655 -22.03 -0.11 36.74
N LEU A 656 -22.04 0.96 35.95
CA LEU A 656 -20.88 1.83 35.69
C LEU A 656 -21.01 3.08 36.57
N GLU A 657 -20.61 2.98 37.83
CA GLU A 657 -20.78 4.06 38.80
C GLU A 657 -19.97 5.31 38.44
N ASN A 658 -18.75 5.11 37.92
CA ASN A 658 -17.89 6.23 37.55
C ASN A 658 -18.36 6.87 36.25
N ALA A 659 -18.81 6.10 35.25
CA ALA A 659 -19.41 6.65 34.02
C ALA A 659 -20.61 7.57 34.30
N VAL A 660 -21.52 7.18 35.20
CA VAL A 660 -22.68 8.03 35.57
C VAL A 660 -22.23 9.32 36.25
N THR A 661 -21.24 9.21 37.14
CA THR A 661 -20.68 10.36 37.86
C THR A 661 -19.94 11.30 36.91
N GLU A 662 -19.08 10.76 36.04
CA GLU A 662 -18.35 11.44 34.99
C GLU A 662 -19.27 12.19 34.03
N ALA A 663 -20.33 11.56 33.54
CA ALA A 663 -21.28 12.21 32.64
C ALA A 663 -21.95 13.43 33.29
N GLY A 664 -22.26 13.37 34.59
CA GLY A 664 -22.79 14.50 35.35
C GLY A 664 -21.77 15.64 35.52
N GLU A 665 -20.51 15.30 35.78
CA GLU A 665 -19.41 16.29 35.87
C GLU A 665 -19.14 16.96 34.52
N VAL A 666 -19.08 16.19 33.43
CA VAL A 666 -18.92 16.71 32.07
C VAL A 666 -20.08 17.61 31.69
N ALA A 667 -21.32 17.25 32.06
CA ALA A 667 -22.48 18.08 31.78
C ALA A 667 -22.38 19.48 32.41
N GLY A 668 -21.83 19.55 33.63
CA GLY A 668 -21.59 20.78 34.36
C GLY A 668 -20.48 21.67 33.80
N LEU A 669 -19.73 21.22 32.78
CA LEU A 669 -18.70 22.03 32.11
C LEU A 669 -19.28 23.04 31.11
N PHE A 670 -20.58 22.97 30.83
CA PHE A 670 -21.24 23.81 29.83
C PHE A 670 -22.19 24.81 30.49
N ASP A 671 -22.35 25.97 29.86
CA ASP A 671 -23.34 26.98 30.23
C ASP A 671 -24.12 27.42 28.97
N PRO A 672 -25.41 27.05 28.82
CA PRO A 672 -26.20 26.24 29.75
C PRO A 672 -25.66 24.80 29.89
N VAL A 673 -26.00 24.15 31.01
CA VAL A 673 -25.63 22.75 31.30
C VAL A 673 -25.95 21.85 30.11
N ALA A 674 -25.05 20.92 29.78
CA ALA A 674 -25.19 20.03 28.64
C ALA A 674 -26.50 19.24 28.69
N ALA A 675 -27.11 19.02 27.53
CA ALA A 675 -28.33 18.24 27.43
C ALA A 675 -28.06 16.76 27.77
N THR A 676 -28.82 16.19 28.70
CA THR A 676 -28.78 14.74 28.98
C THR A 676 -29.66 14.00 27.98
N VAL A 677 -29.11 12.96 27.37
CA VAL A 677 -29.82 12.11 26.40
C VAL A 677 -30.17 10.79 27.06
N GLU A 678 -31.44 10.41 26.96
CA GLU A 678 -31.91 9.10 27.43
C GLU A 678 -31.22 7.98 26.64
N PRO A 679 -30.74 6.91 27.31
CA PRO A 679 -30.02 5.82 26.67
C PRO A 679 -30.97 4.83 25.97
N GLU A 680 -31.92 5.33 25.20
CA GLU A 680 -32.87 4.54 24.40
C GLU A 680 -32.59 4.75 22.91
N ILE A 681 -32.81 3.73 22.08
CA ILE A 681 -32.35 3.72 20.68
C ILE A 681 -32.79 4.96 19.89
N TRP A 682 -34.04 5.39 20.02
CA TRP A 682 -34.55 6.54 19.26
C TRP A 682 -33.97 7.86 19.75
N SER A 683 -33.86 8.06 21.06
CA SER A 683 -33.21 9.24 21.64
C SER A 683 -31.74 9.35 21.22
N VAL A 684 -31.04 8.23 21.17
CA VAL A 684 -29.63 8.17 20.72
C VAL A 684 -29.50 8.41 19.22
N ILE A 685 -30.40 7.85 18.40
CA ILE A 685 -30.41 8.14 16.96
C ILE A 685 -30.76 9.60 16.69
N ASP A 686 -31.68 10.20 17.45
CA ASP A 686 -32.02 11.62 17.34
C ASP A 686 -30.83 12.51 17.73
N LEU A 687 -30.07 12.13 18.78
CA LEU A 687 -28.80 12.78 19.13
C LEU A 687 -27.84 12.78 17.93
N PHE A 688 -27.65 11.62 17.29
CA PHE A 688 -26.79 11.50 16.11
C PHE A 688 -27.37 12.11 14.82
N ARG A 689 -28.64 12.53 14.84
CA ARG A 689 -29.27 13.41 13.84
C ARG A 689 -29.18 14.89 14.21
N GLY A 690 -28.53 15.23 15.33
CA GLY A 690 -28.30 16.59 15.80
C GLY A 690 -29.32 17.12 16.79
N THR A 691 -30.14 16.26 17.42
CA THR A 691 -31.17 16.66 18.39
C THR A 691 -31.00 15.91 19.72
N PRO A 692 -30.69 16.58 20.85
CA PRO A 692 -30.45 18.02 20.98
C PRO A 692 -29.17 18.47 20.25
N PRO A 693 -29.03 19.77 19.93
CA PRO A 693 -27.80 20.29 19.35
C PRO A 693 -26.66 20.22 20.37
N GLY A 694 -25.51 19.68 19.96
CA GLY A 694 -24.31 19.61 20.77
C GLY A 694 -23.08 19.76 19.89
N ASP A 695 -22.19 20.70 20.24
CA ASP A 695 -20.87 20.82 19.62
C ASP A 695 -19.88 19.81 20.21
N VAL A 696 -20.15 19.35 21.44
CA VAL A 696 -19.44 18.26 22.11
C VAL A 696 -20.44 17.18 22.52
N LEU A 697 -20.22 15.95 22.06
CA LEU A 697 -21.00 14.78 22.45
C LEU A 697 -20.13 13.89 23.33
N HIS A 698 -20.53 13.69 24.58
CA HIS A 698 -19.85 12.81 25.51
C HIS A 698 -20.69 11.56 25.78
N VAL A 699 -20.15 10.38 25.47
CA VAL A 699 -20.85 9.10 25.61
C VAL A 699 -20.09 8.21 26.57
N ALA A 700 -20.70 7.78 27.66
CA ALA A 700 -20.10 6.89 28.67
C ALA A 700 -21.05 5.72 28.96
N LEU A 701 -20.79 4.58 28.31
CA LEU A 701 -21.68 3.41 28.25
C LEU A 701 -20.87 2.11 28.17
N HIS A 702 -21.52 0.96 28.39
CA HIS A 702 -20.93 -0.32 27.97
C HIS A 702 -20.86 -0.43 26.44
N GLY A 703 -19.87 -1.16 25.94
CA GLY A 703 -19.88 -1.70 24.57
C GLY A 703 -20.07 -3.22 24.59
N GLN A 704 -20.24 -3.87 23.43
CA GLN A 704 -20.10 -5.32 23.23
C GLN A 704 -19.74 -5.70 21.78
N PHE A 705 -18.96 -6.77 21.58
CA PHE A 705 -18.90 -7.53 20.31
C PHE A 705 -19.65 -8.80 20.52
N ASP A 706 -20.11 -9.28 19.38
CA ASP A 706 -20.27 -10.69 19.15
C ASP A 706 -19.88 -10.98 17.69
N ALA A 707 -18.76 -11.67 17.42
CA ALA A 707 -18.42 -12.03 16.03
C ALA A 707 -19.20 -13.27 15.54
N GLN A 708 -20.10 -13.83 16.35
CA GLN A 708 -20.93 -15.00 16.04
C GLN A 708 -22.44 -14.71 16.19
N GLY A 709 -22.86 -13.48 16.52
CA GLY A 709 -24.27 -13.20 16.83
C GLY A 709 -24.70 -11.72 16.74
N ASP A 710 -26.00 -11.50 16.89
CA ASP A 710 -26.68 -10.20 16.69
C ASP A 710 -26.51 -9.19 17.86
N GLN A 711 -25.49 -9.35 18.71
CA GLN A 711 -25.31 -8.60 19.98
C GLN A 711 -24.01 -7.77 19.99
N GLU A 712 -23.71 -7.09 18.89
CA GLU A 712 -22.57 -6.17 18.74
C GLU A 712 -23.05 -4.70 18.82
N GLY A 713 -22.38 -3.87 19.63
CA GLY A 713 -22.64 -2.43 19.65
C GLY A 713 -22.44 -1.72 20.98
N ILE A 714 -22.89 -0.47 21.04
CA ILE A 714 -23.01 0.30 22.28
C ILE A 714 -24.26 -0.19 23.02
N VAL A 715 -24.15 -0.48 24.31
CA VAL A 715 -25.24 -1.05 25.11
C VAL A 715 -26.15 0.05 25.62
N LEU A 716 -27.34 0.12 25.04
CA LEU A 716 -28.44 0.98 25.42
C LEU A 716 -29.45 0.23 26.30
N LEU A 717 -30.46 0.96 26.76
CA LEU A 717 -31.59 0.45 27.51
C LEU A 717 -32.82 0.32 26.60
N ALA A 718 -33.54 -0.78 26.77
CA ALA A 718 -34.87 -0.99 26.24
C ALA A 718 -35.86 -1.06 27.40
N ARG A 719 -36.72 -0.03 27.50
CA ARG A 719 -37.76 0.09 28.52
C ARG A 719 -39.14 -0.22 27.91
N GLY A 720 -40.03 -0.83 28.69
CA GLY A 720 -41.39 -1.20 28.29
C GLY A 720 -42.21 -1.67 29.50
N ASP A 721 -43.32 -2.37 29.28
CA ASP A 721 -44.21 -2.85 30.38
C ASP A 721 -43.58 -3.95 31.27
N GLY A 722 -42.33 -4.34 31.00
CA GLY A 722 -41.57 -5.37 31.73
C GLY A 722 -40.23 -4.85 32.26
N PRO A 723 -39.35 -5.73 32.79
CA PRO A 723 -38.04 -5.33 33.28
C PRO A 723 -37.20 -4.73 32.15
N THR A 724 -36.44 -3.67 32.47
CA THR A 724 -35.48 -3.05 31.55
C THR A 724 -34.49 -4.08 31.03
N ARG A 725 -34.23 -4.04 29.72
CA ARG A 725 -33.28 -4.94 29.05
C ARG A 725 -32.18 -4.15 28.36
N ALA A 726 -31.07 -4.81 28.10
CA ALA A 726 -30.05 -4.28 27.22
C ALA A 726 -30.51 -4.33 25.76
N ARG A 727 -30.12 -3.31 24.98
CA ARG A 727 -30.23 -3.28 23.52
C ARG A 727 -28.91 -2.79 22.96
N PHE A 728 -28.46 -3.36 21.85
CA PHE A 728 -27.23 -2.95 21.18
C PHE A 728 -27.59 -1.94 20.09
N LEU A 729 -26.89 -0.80 20.09
CA LEU A 729 -26.80 0.09 18.94
C LEU A 729 -25.63 -0.39 18.09
N THR A 730 -25.89 -0.79 16.84
CA THR A 730 -24.87 -1.24 15.90
C THR A 730 -24.28 -0.07 15.08
N PRO A 731 -23.08 -0.21 14.49
CA PRO A 731 -22.56 0.77 13.53
C PRO A 731 -23.51 0.98 12.34
N THR A 732 -24.15 -0.09 11.86
CA THR A 732 -25.13 -0.05 10.76
C THR A 732 -26.37 0.78 11.10
N GLU A 733 -26.88 0.68 12.33
CA GLU A 733 -27.98 1.54 12.77
C GLU A 733 -27.52 3.01 12.89
N LEU A 734 -26.30 3.24 13.37
CA LEU A 734 -25.72 4.58 13.51
C LEU A 734 -25.54 5.31 12.16
N GLU A 735 -25.40 4.60 11.05
CA GLU A 735 -25.37 5.17 9.68
C GLU A 735 -26.62 6.00 9.33
N ASN A 736 -27.73 5.83 10.07
CA ASN A 736 -28.93 6.65 9.94
C ASN A 736 -28.77 8.06 10.53
N GLY A 737 -27.64 8.35 11.17
CA GLY A 737 -27.28 9.65 11.73
C GLY A 737 -26.83 10.66 10.66
N ARG A 738 -26.80 11.93 11.04
CA ARG A 738 -26.31 13.04 10.21
C ARG A 738 -25.91 14.21 11.12
N LEU A 739 -24.63 14.31 11.43
CA LEU A 739 -24.03 15.33 12.28
C LEU A 739 -23.60 16.54 11.45
N GLU A 740 -24.55 17.33 10.92
CA GLU A 740 -24.24 18.44 10.00
C GLU A 740 -23.36 19.55 10.59
N HIS A 741 -23.45 19.76 11.91
CA HIS A 741 -22.69 20.81 12.61
C HIS A 741 -21.25 20.42 12.92
N GLY A 742 -20.85 19.17 12.67
CA GLY A 742 -19.47 18.73 12.87
C GLY A 742 -19.00 18.72 14.32
N PRO A 743 -19.69 18.04 15.24
CA PRO A 743 -19.30 18.02 16.64
C PRO A 743 -18.00 17.25 16.88
N PHE A 744 -17.39 17.51 18.02
CA PHE A 744 -16.42 16.62 18.65
C PHE A 744 -17.15 15.53 19.43
N VAL A 745 -16.76 14.26 19.27
CA VAL A 745 -17.32 13.14 20.02
C VAL A 745 -16.27 12.50 20.91
N PHE A 746 -16.54 12.41 22.21
CA PHE A 746 -15.74 11.66 23.17
C PHE A 746 -16.50 10.39 23.58
N LEU A 747 -15.95 9.23 23.23
CA LEU A 747 -16.52 7.93 23.53
C LEU A 747 -15.74 7.23 24.65
N ASN A 748 -16.38 7.08 25.81
CA ASN A 748 -16.03 6.16 26.89
C ASN A 748 -16.91 4.91 26.84
N ALA A 749 -16.78 4.15 25.75
CA ALA A 749 -17.49 2.89 25.57
C ALA A 749 -16.68 1.96 24.66
N CYS A 750 -16.30 0.76 25.13
CA CYS A 750 -15.78 -0.34 24.31
C CYS A 750 -15.81 -1.70 25.03
N GLN A 751 -16.38 -2.68 24.35
CA GLN A 751 -16.09 -4.13 24.42
C GLN A 751 -16.39 -4.63 23.03
N VAL A 752 -15.45 -5.17 22.25
CA VAL A 752 -15.78 -5.67 20.91
C VAL A 752 -14.75 -6.74 20.36
N GLY A 753 -14.47 -7.93 20.95
CA GLY A 753 -13.56 -8.94 20.32
C GLY A 753 -13.72 -10.44 20.65
N SER A 754 -14.29 -11.26 19.75
CA SER A 754 -14.31 -12.74 19.78
C SER A 754 -14.66 -13.37 18.40
N ASP A 755 -13.63 -13.73 17.60
CA ASP A 755 -13.52 -14.51 16.31
C ASP A 755 -14.74 -15.29 15.76
N GLU A 756 -14.94 -15.54 14.46
CA GLU A 756 -14.01 -15.72 13.32
C GLU A 756 -14.77 -15.40 12.01
N ARG A 757 -14.09 -14.77 11.04
CA ARG A 757 -14.53 -14.37 9.66
C ARG A 757 -14.99 -12.92 9.45
N VAL A 758 -14.00 -12.09 9.12
CA VAL A 758 -13.99 -11.02 8.08
C VAL A 758 -15.12 -9.97 8.10
N LEU A 759 -14.68 -8.72 8.29
CA LEU A 759 -15.33 -7.42 8.02
C LEU A 759 -16.35 -6.90 9.06
N GLY A 760 -15.84 -6.57 10.24
CA GLY A 760 -16.37 -5.55 11.13
C GLY A 760 -15.20 -4.74 11.71
N ASP A 761 -14.71 -3.78 10.93
CA ASP A 761 -13.58 -2.90 11.27
C ASP A 761 -13.83 -2.22 12.64
N TYR A 762 -12.85 -2.17 13.56
CA TYR A 762 -12.98 -1.34 14.80
C TYR A 762 -12.97 0.16 14.48
N GLY A 763 -12.54 0.51 13.25
CA GLY A 763 -12.98 1.74 12.63
C GLY A 763 -14.48 1.95 12.80
N GLY A 764 -15.30 0.91 12.72
CA GLY A 764 -16.76 0.84 12.92
C GLY A 764 -17.41 2.06 13.54
N PHE A 765 -17.35 2.24 14.86
CA PHE A 765 -18.02 3.39 15.50
C PHE A 765 -17.34 4.73 15.23
N ALA A 766 -16.02 4.84 15.41
CA ALA A 766 -15.33 6.11 15.20
C ALA A 766 -15.41 6.57 13.73
N SER A 767 -15.16 5.66 12.78
CA SER A 767 -15.31 5.85 11.34
C SER A 767 -16.77 6.12 10.95
N THR A 768 -17.76 5.44 11.54
CA THR A 768 -19.17 5.76 11.31
C THR A 768 -19.50 7.16 11.81
N LEU A 769 -19.04 7.56 12.99
CA LEU A 769 -19.23 8.92 13.51
C LEU A 769 -18.62 9.97 12.60
N LEU A 770 -17.38 9.76 12.12
CA LEU A 770 -16.75 10.63 11.12
C LEU A 770 -17.56 10.68 9.82
N ARG A 771 -18.05 9.52 9.35
CA ARG A 771 -18.84 9.39 8.12
C ARG A 771 -20.18 10.12 8.20
N ILE A 772 -20.87 10.04 9.34
CA ILE A 772 -22.13 10.76 9.54
C ILE A 772 -21.91 12.26 9.83
N GLY A 773 -20.70 12.70 10.15
CA GLY A 773 -20.33 14.12 10.16
C GLY A 773 -19.48 14.63 11.32
N ALA A 774 -19.01 13.80 12.26
CA ALA A 774 -18.16 14.27 13.37
C ALA A 774 -16.82 14.85 12.86
N THR A 775 -16.38 15.98 13.43
CA THR A 775 -15.11 16.63 13.05
C THR A 775 -13.90 15.98 13.72
N ALA A 776 -14.10 15.41 14.91
CA ALA A 776 -13.09 14.66 15.64
C ALA A 776 -13.76 13.64 16.57
N VAL A 777 -13.09 12.52 16.82
CA VAL A 777 -13.55 11.47 17.73
C VAL A 777 -12.39 11.04 18.63
N VAL A 778 -12.61 10.94 19.93
CA VAL A 778 -11.71 10.25 20.86
C VAL A 778 -12.41 8.98 21.33
N ALA A 779 -11.80 7.81 21.12
CA ALA A 779 -12.41 6.53 21.45
C ALA A 779 -11.34 5.48 21.82
N PRO A 780 -11.60 4.59 22.79
CA PRO A 780 -10.67 3.52 23.15
C PRO A 780 -10.63 2.38 22.13
N LEU A 781 -9.48 1.71 22.06
CA LEU A 781 -9.19 0.52 21.23
C LEU A 781 -9.74 -0.80 21.78
N TRP A 782 -9.95 -0.86 23.08
CA TRP A 782 -10.32 -2.06 23.84
C TRP A 782 -11.04 -1.65 25.14
N ASN A 783 -11.41 -2.63 25.96
CA ASN A 783 -12.14 -2.40 27.20
C ASN A 783 -11.35 -1.52 28.17
N VAL A 784 -12.01 -0.47 28.63
CA VAL A 784 -11.45 0.45 29.61
C VAL A 784 -12.05 0.21 30.99
N ARG A 785 -11.20 0.29 32.02
CA ARG A 785 -11.63 0.24 33.43
C ARG A 785 -12.43 1.50 33.76
N ASP A 786 -13.66 1.36 34.25
CA ASP A 786 -14.63 2.45 34.50
C ASP A 786 -14.04 3.64 35.28
N ASP A 787 -13.36 3.38 36.40
CA ASP A 787 -12.74 4.40 37.24
C ASP A 787 -11.57 5.14 36.53
N VAL A 788 -10.74 4.42 35.76
CA VAL A 788 -9.62 5.03 35.00
C VAL A 788 -10.14 5.79 33.79
N ALA A 789 -11.17 5.29 33.11
CA ALA A 789 -11.82 5.96 31.99
C ALA A 789 -12.44 7.29 32.43
N ALA A 790 -13.09 7.32 33.60
CA ALA A 790 -13.59 8.55 34.20
C ALA A 790 -12.46 9.51 34.60
N GLY A 791 -11.39 9.01 35.21
CA GLY A 791 -10.19 9.81 35.48
C GLY A 791 -9.56 10.40 34.21
N PHE A 792 -9.55 9.63 33.12
CA PHE A 792 -9.05 10.04 31.82
C PHE A 792 -9.90 11.17 31.24
N ALA A 793 -11.24 11.02 31.20
CA ALA A 793 -12.14 12.03 30.68
C ALA A 793 -12.09 13.35 31.45
N ARG A 794 -12.06 13.28 32.80
CA ARG A 794 -11.88 14.48 33.65
C ARG A 794 -10.60 15.22 33.29
N SER A 795 -9.48 14.50 33.21
CA SER A 795 -8.18 15.09 32.90
C SER A 795 -8.14 15.65 31.48
N PHE A 796 -8.78 14.95 30.54
CA PHE A 796 -8.92 15.37 29.16
C PHE A 796 -9.69 16.69 29.04
N TYR A 797 -10.89 16.79 29.61
CA TYR A 797 -11.68 18.03 29.55
C TYR A 797 -11.09 19.17 30.37
N ALA A 798 -10.43 18.86 31.50
CA ALA A 798 -9.68 19.84 32.26
C ALA A 798 -8.62 20.52 31.37
N ALA A 799 -7.91 19.75 30.55
CA ALA A 799 -6.86 20.26 29.68
C ALA A 799 -7.38 20.88 28.37
N THR A 800 -8.48 20.36 27.80
CA THR A 800 -8.95 20.71 26.44
C THR A 800 -10.11 21.70 26.41
N LEU A 801 -10.82 21.91 27.52
CA LEU A 801 -12.00 22.78 27.56
C LEU A 801 -11.96 23.77 28.74
N SER A 802 -11.50 23.34 29.91
CA SER A 802 -11.58 24.13 31.14
C SER A 802 -10.34 24.96 31.46
N ALA A 803 -9.18 24.59 30.91
CA ALA A 803 -7.93 25.33 31.14
C ALA A 803 -8.01 26.75 30.56
N PRO A 804 -7.32 27.75 31.16
CA PRO A 804 -7.24 29.10 30.59
C PRO A 804 -6.66 29.11 29.17
N GLU A 805 -5.69 28.22 28.92
CA GLU A 805 -5.12 27.96 27.59
C GLU A 805 -5.34 26.47 27.24
N PRO A 806 -6.48 26.13 26.63
CA PRO A 806 -6.79 24.74 26.30
C PRO A 806 -5.81 24.15 25.31
N VAL A 807 -5.30 22.94 25.58
CA VAL A 807 -4.38 22.22 24.68
C VAL A 807 -5.13 21.46 23.58
N PRO A 808 -4.47 21.07 22.48
CA PRO A 808 -5.10 20.23 21.46
C PRO A 808 -5.56 18.87 21.98
N LEU A 809 -6.57 18.27 21.33
CA LEU A 809 -7.13 16.98 21.72
C LEU A 809 -6.06 15.88 21.79
N ALA A 810 -5.22 15.76 20.76
CA ALA A 810 -4.17 14.75 20.71
C ALA A 810 -3.05 14.99 21.72
N GLU A 811 -2.81 16.25 22.11
CA GLU A 811 -1.84 16.59 23.16
C GLU A 811 -2.32 16.16 24.53
N ALA A 812 -3.62 16.34 24.84
CA ALA A 812 -4.19 15.87 26.11
C ALA A 812 -4.12 14.34 26.23
N VAL A 813 -4.42 13.60 25.16
CA VAL A 813 -4.27 12.13 25.13
C VAL A 813 -2.81 11.72 25.27
N ARG A 814 -1.88 12.41 24.59
CA ARG A 814 -0.44 12.15 24.71
C ARG A 814 0.06 12.33 26.14
N ALA A 815 -0.32 13.42 26.79
CA ALA A 815 0.06 13.71 28.17
C ALA A 815 -0.38 12.60 29.15
N LEU A 816 -1.60 12.07 28.96
CA LEU A 816 -2.12 10.95 29.76
C LEU A 816 -1.39 9.63 29.46
N ARG A 817 -1.01 9.38 28.20
CA ARG A 817 -0.19 8.21 27.84
C ARG A 817 1.19 8.24 28.47
N ALA A 818 1.81 9.42 28.54
CA ALA A 818 3.14 9.59 29.10
C ALA A 818 3.24 9.24 30.59
N THR A 819 2.12 9.20 31.34
CA THR A 819 2.12 8.75 32.73
C THR A 819 2.23 7.23 32.86
N TYR A 820 1.87 6.48 31.82
CA TYR A 820 1.94 5.02 31.81
C TYR A 820 3.39 4.57 31.51
N THR A 821 4.11 4.24 32.58
CA THR A 821 5.54 3.91 32.57
C THR A 821 5.81 2.63 33.36
N GLU A 822 6.88 1.91 33.00
CA GLU A 822 7.28 0.69 33.71
C GLU A 822 7.49 0.95 35.20
N ASP A 823 8.23 2.01 35.54
CA ASP A 823 8.55 2.34 36.92
C ASP A 823 7.30 2.66 37.74
N GLY A 824 6.33 3.36 37.15
CA GLY A 824 5.06 3.63 37.82
C GLY A 824 4.25 2.37 38.08
N VAL A 825 4.16 1.48 37.08
CA VAL A 825 3.47 0.19 37.22
C VAL A 825 4.17 -0.70 38.27
N ARG A 826 5.50 -0.75 38.28
CA ARG A 826 6.29 -1.54 39.25
C ARG A 826 6.14 -1.04 40.69
N ARG A 827 5.97 0.27 40.89
CA ARG A 827 5.67 0.85 42.21
C ARG A 827 4.22 0.61 42.66
N GLY A 828 3.33 0.26 41.72
CA GLY A 828 1.90 0.12 41.98
C GLY A 828 1.20 1.46 42.17
N ASP A 829 1.63 2.51 41.45
CA ASP A 829 1.02 3.83 41.53
C ASP A 829 -0.47 3.75 41.13
N ALA A 830 -1.35 4.31 41.96
CA ALA A 830 -2.79 4.24 41.75
C ALA A 830 -3.22 4.89 40.42
N GLY A 831 -4.13 4.23 39.70
CA GLY A 831 -4.68 4.74 38.43
C GLY A 831 -3.84 4.42 37.19
N LEU A 832 -2.65 3.84 37.33
CA LEU A 832 -1.88 3.35 36.18
C LEU A 832 -2.46 2.03 35.68
N HIS A 833 -3.04 2.07 34.48
CA HIS A 833 -3.68 0.95 33.83
C HIS A 833 -3.54 1.08 32.31
N ALA A 834 -3.62 -0.03 31.58
CA ALA A 834 -3.62 -0.06 30.11
C ALA A 834 -4.70 0.83 29.47
N THR A 835 -5.76 1.19 30.22
CA THR A 835 -6.75 2.20 29.82
C THR A 835 -6.10 3.51 29.34
N LEU A 836 -5.01 3.94 29.99
CA LEU A 836 -4.33 5.21 29.65
C LEU A 836 -3.77 5.24 28.23
N VAL A 837 -3.47 4.08 27.65
CA VAL A 837 -2.95 3.96 26.28
C VAL A 837 -3.97 3.50 25.26
N ALA A 838 -5.20 3.18 25.70
CA ALA A 838 -6.26 2.66 24.83
C ALA A 838 -6.84 3.70 23.85
N TYR A 839 -6.79 5.00 24.18
CA TYR A 839 -7.57 6.03 23.46
C TYR A 839 -6.93 6.50 22.16
N GLN A 840 -7.63 6.32 21.05
CA GLN A 840 -7.26 6.88 19.75
C GLN A 840 -7.89 8.24 19.55
N VAL A 841 -7.23 9.07 18.76
CA VAL A 841 -7.71 10.40 18.37
C VAL A 841 -7.90 10.40 16.87
N PHE A 842 -9.13 10.57 16.43
CA PHE A 842 -9.48 10.78 15.04
C PHE A 842 -9.73 12.27 14.81
N GLY A 843 -9.05 12.87 13.84
CA GLY A 843 -9.14 14.32 13.60
C GLY A 843 -7.81 14.96 13.29
N HIS A 844 -7.83 16.29 13.20
CA HIS A 844 -6.62 17.09 13.11
C HIS A 844 -5.81 16.95 14.42
N PRO A 845 -4.48 16.67 14.40
CA PRO A 845 -3.71 16.44 15.63
C PRO A 845 -3.61 17.69 16.50
N ARG A 846 -3.68 18.87 15.88
CA ARG A 846 -3.79 20.18 16.56
C ARG A 846 -5.23 20.67 16.80
N ALA A 847 -6.26 19.83 16.63
CA ALA A 847 -7.64 20.22 16.90
C ALA A 847 -7.80 20.75 18.35
N ARG A 848 -8.46 21.89 18.53
CA ARG A 848 -8.77 22.50 19.83
C ARG A 848 -10.27 22.72 19.99
N LEU A 849 -10.76 22.55 21.21
CA LEU A 849 -12.09 23.02 21.59
C LEU A 849 -11.99 24.50 21.95
N THR A 850 -12.77 25.35 21.27
CA THR A 850 -12.75 26.79 21.49
C THR A 850 -14.11 27.23 21.98
N ARG A 851 -14.22 27.67 23.23
CA ARG A 851 -15.47 28.26 23.73
C ARG A 851 -15.81 29.51 22.93
N VAL A 852 -17.06 29.61 22.53
CA VAL A 852 -17.62 30.74 21.79
C VAL A 852 -18.88 31.21 22.50
N ASP A 853 -19.05 32.52 22.63
CA ASP A 853 -20.21 33.09 23.31
C ASP A 853 -21.51 32.75 22.55
N HIS A 854 -22.59 32.55 23.32
CA HIS A 854 -23.88 32.10 22.79
C HIS A 854 -24.57 33.15 21.88
N ASP A 855 -24.08 34.41 21.89
CA ASP A 855 -24.71 35.59 21.28
C ASP A 855 -24.19 36.01 19.89
N GLY A 856 -23.36 35.18 19.23
CA GLY A 856 -22.83 35.47 17.89
C GLY A 856 -23.36 34.53 16.81
N ALA A 857 -24.58 34.78 16.32
CA ALA A 857 -25.14 34.16 15.11
C ALA A 857 -25.49 35.22 14.06
#